data_AF-A0A3L7YCX9-F1
#
_entry.id   AF-A0A3L7YCX9-F1
#
_cell.length_a   1.000
_cell.length_b   1.000
_cell.length_c   1.000
_cell.angle_alpha   90.00
_cell.angle_beta   90.00
_cell.angle_gamma   90.00
#
_symmetry.space_group_name_H-M   'P 1'
#
loop_
_entity.id
_entity.type
_entity.pdbx_description
1 polymer ?
#
loop_
_entity_poly.entity_id
_entity_poly.type
_entity_poly.pdbx_seq_one_letter_code
_entity_poly.pdbx_strand_id
1 'polypeptide(L)'
;MLQVFFDGTGKLHVKDVPAPVCSSGRVLVQVHSSVISAGTEAASLAGGGSLLRQALRRPDLVQRTLKYAAQQGVAAAVSLVQGASENWFPTGYSAAGTVVEVGAGIAGFAVGDRVACAGAGFANHAEFISVPQNLCVKIAPRLSFQQAAFTTLGAVALHAVRRVEPTLGETVVVAGSGLIGLLAAQLLRNNGCRVICTDLVPERLALAGLFGATPLQAADGDLVRRVHALTDGLGADAVMLCAGSKSSQLVNQAFEMCRERGRVVVVGAVGLDLERTAMYRKEIDLRISRSYGPGRYDSEYEERGATYPVGYVRWTETRNLQMIVDLLAAGTLDVQPLVSAEYPVSEAAAAYARITNGDAAAVGVLLTYPQSDPARAPLRVWQSDVLPQLRPGQVGLVLVGSGQFARLMHVPNLKALQSEVMVRGVVSATGGSARQAAQALHAGSATTDFAAALALPGVDAVLIATRHNLHAAQSIQALRAGKHVFVEKPLGLDAGECRAVLVEAESAALLCAVGFNRRFSALAIALKQSLDKTVGPKQLSYRVNAGALPADHWLLNPAIGGGRLVGEGCHFFDLLYWLCGSEPVSVAAQSVGATADDVACTLTFSDGSVATFVYSALGDARAGKERIEVMAGGGLAILEDFKSLVLSGMPGRSRRLRVADKGHRALLRHFLDAVRGREPLQVSARDGLRAALCAAAAQRALASRATESVEAA
;
A
#
# COMPACT_ATOMS: atom_id res chain seq x y z
N MET A 1 -21.00 -0.44 4.73
CA MET A 1 -20.66 1.00 4.89
C MET A 1 -20.34 1.61 3.54
N LEU A 2 -20.77 2.84 3.27
CA LEU A 2 -20.48 3.53 2.01
C LEU A 2 -19.05 4.07 2.01
N GLN A 3 -18.34 3.81 0.91
CA GLN A 3 -17.02 4.38 0.62
C GLN A 3 -16.93 4.79 -0.84
N VAL A 4 -16.22 5.91 -1.08
CA VAL A 4 -16.00 6.48 -2.41
C VAL A 4 -14.67 5.99 -2.98
N PHE A 5 -14.70 5.56 -4.24
CA PHE A 5 -13.55 5.08 -4.99
C PHE A 5 -13.52 5.70 -6.38
N PHE A 6 -12.33 5.83 -6.96
CA PHE A 6 -12.16 5.91 -8.41
C PHE A 6 -11.74 4.57 -8.96
N ASP A 7 -12.16 4.21 -10.17
CA ASP A 7 -11.58 3.09 -10.88
C ASP A 7 -10.35 3.50 -11.72
N GLY A 8 -9.69 2.54 -12.36
CA GLY A 8 -8.52 2.80 -13.20
C GLY A 8 -8.82 3.67 -14.44
N THR A 9 -10.09 3.85 -14.80
CA THR A 9 -10.54 4.75 -15.87
C THR A 9 -10.85 6.16 -15.38
N GLY A 10 -10.78 6.40 -14.06
CA GLY A 10 -11.13 7.68 -13.45
C GLY A 10 -12.63 7.84 -13.16
N LYS A 11 -13.44 6.79 -13.35
CA LYS A 11 -14.87 6.82 -13.03
C LYS A 11 -15.07 6.66 -11.53
N LEU A 12 -15.95 7.48 -10.96
CA LEU A 12 -16.31 7.42 -9.54
C LEU A 12 -17.28 6.28 -9.25
N HIS A 13 -17.06 5.61 -8.12
CA HIS A 13 -17.91 4.56 -7.58
C HIS A 13 -18.17 4.82 -6.10
N VAL A 14 -19.43 4.77 -5.69
CA VAL A 14 -19.81 4.64 -4.27
C VAL A 14 -20.17 3.17 -4.04
N LYS A 15 -19.50 2.51 -3.11
CA LYS A 15 -19.67 1.07 -2.86
C LYS A 15 -19.99 0.81 -1.39
N ASP A 16 -20.88 -0.14 -1.16
CA ASP A 16 -21.00 -0.77 0.15
C ASP A 16 -19.85 -1.74 0.38
N VAL A 17 -19.08 -1.47 1.43
CA VAL A 17 -17.93 -2.24 1.87
C VAL A 17 -17.99 -2.46 3.38
N PRO A 18 -17.32 -3.51 3.91
CA PRO A 18 -17.12 -3.65 5.35
C PRO A 18 -16.36 -2.49 6.00
N ALA A 19 -16.62 -2.18 7.26
CA ALA A 19 -15.80 -1.23 8.02
C ALA A 19 -14.36 -1.78 8.22
N PRO A 20 -13.31 -0.94 8.16
CA PRO A 20 -11.93 -1.39 8.29
C PRO A 20 -11.58 -1.88 9.71
N VAL A 21 -10.54 -2.71 9.86
CA VAL A 21 -10.04 -3.14 11.18
C VAL A 21 -9.38 -1.99 11.93
N CYS A 22 -9.63 -1.90 13.24
CA CYS A 22 -8.88 -1.03 14.15
C CYS A 22 -7.61 -1.77 14.62
N SER A 23 -6.52 -1.67 13.87
CA SER A 23 -5.26 -2.32 14.25
C SER A 23 -4.51 -1.52 15.33
N SER A 24 -3.49 -2.12 15.93
CA SER A 24 -2.56 -1.45 16.86
C SER A 24 -2.07 -0.11 16.31
N GLY A 25 -1.97 0.91 17.17
CA GLY A 25 -1.51 2.26 16.81
C GLY A 25 -2.49 3.11 16.00
N ARG A 26 -3.73 2.63 15.79
CA ARG A 26 -4.77 3.32 15.00
C ARG A 26 -6.07 3.47 15.78
N VAL A 27 -6.86 4.47 15.43
CA VAL A 27 -8.23 4.67 15.89
C VAL A 27 -9.21 4.44 14.74
N LEU A 28 -10.34 3.81 15.03
CA LEU A 28 -11.47 3.71 14.11
C LEU A 28 -12.40 4.90 14.37
N VAL A 29 -12.69 5.65 13.32
CA VAL A 29 -13.50 6.87 13.38
C VAL A 29 -14.73 6.70 12.51
N GLN A 30 -15.91 6.91 13.09
CA GLN A 30 -17.15 7.12 12.36
C GLN A 30 -17.13 8.55 11.82
N VAL A 31 -17.11 8.70 10.50
CA VAL A 31 -16.99 10.00 9.85
C VAL A 31 -18.35 10.69 9.85
N HIS A 32 -18.36 11.97 10.21
CA HIS A 32 -19.56 12.82 10.16
C HIS A 32 -19.48 13.83 9.01
N SER A 33 -18.27 14.28 8.67
CA SER A 33 -18.04 15.17 7.53
C SER A 33 -16.65 14.94 6.93
N SER A 34 -16.54 15.08 5.62
CA SER A 34 -15.25 15.12 4.92
C SER A 34 -15.32 16.15 3.80
N VAL A 35 -14.17 16.65 3.36
CA VAL A 35 -14.09 17.73 2.37
C VAL A 35 -13.40 17.27 1.11
N ILE A 36 -14.03 17.50 -0.04
CA ILE A 36 -13.43 17.21 -1.34
C ILE A 36 -12.50 18.36 -1.72
N SER A 37 -11.24 18.03 -1.98
CA SER A 37 -10.26 19.01 -2.44
C SER A 37 -10.12 18.94 -3.96
N ALA A 38 -10.85 19.82 -4.65
CA ALA A 38 -10.85 19.94 -6.10
C ALA A 38 -9.46 19.86 -6.76
N GLY A 39 -8.47 20.64 -6.31
CA GLY A 39 -7.15 20.68 -6.93
C GLY A 39 -6.37 19.36 -6.87
N THR A 40 -6.21 18.80 -5.67
CA THR A 40 -5.43 17.57 -5.42
C THR A 40 -6.12 16.32 -5.96
N GLU A 41 -7.44 16.22 -5.79
CA GLU A 41 -8.22 15.06 -6.21
C GLU A 41 -8.53 15.10 -7.71
N ALA A 42 -8.78 16.29 -8.28
CA ALA A 42 -8.89 16.42 -9.74
C ALA A 42 -7.54 16.25 -10.44
N ALA A 43 -6.40 16.60 -9.83
CA ALA A 43 -5.09 16.24 -10.38
C ALA A 43 -4.87 14.72 -10.38
N SER A 44 -5.39 14.02 -9.36
CA SER A 44 -5.43 12.56 -9.32
C SER A 44 -6.37 11.97 -10.40
N LEU A 45 -7.48 12.66 -10.72
CA LEU A 45 -8.41 12.34 -11.82
C LEU A 45 -7.86 12.64 -13.23
N ALA A 46 -7.17 13.76 -13.41
CA ALA A 46 -6.55 14.17 -14.68
C ALA A 46 -5.35 13.27 -15.05
N GLY A 47 -4.94 12.39 -14.14
CA GLY A 47 -4.08 11.24 -14.42
C GLY A 47 -4.79 10.11 -15.17
N GLY A 48 -6.13 10.11 -15.26
CA GLY A 48 -7.00 9.15 -15.96
C GLY A 48 -7.05 9.28 -17.48
N GLY A 49 -5.95 9.67 -18.13
CA GLY A 49 -5.82 9.53 -19.58
C GLY A 49 -5.60 8.07 -19.98
N SER A 50 -5.80 7.74 -21.27
CA SER A 50 -5.47 6.46 -21.95
C SER A 50 -4.47 5.60 -21.17
N LEU A 51 -4.74 4.30 -21.01
CA LEU A 51 -3.87 3.33 -20.31
C LEU A 51 -2.38 3.48 -20.62
N LEU A 52 -2.02 3.93 -21.85
CA LEU A 52 -0.66 4.25 -22.28
C LEU A 52 -0.03 5.46 -21.53
N ARG A 53 -0.81 6.50 -21.24
CA ARG A 53 -0.39 7.72 -20.52
C ARG A 53 -0.28 7.49 -19.01
N GLN A 54 -1.16 6.68 -18.42
CA GLN A 54 -1.00 6.23 -17.03
C GLN A 54 0.26 5.37 -16.87
N ALA A 55 0.49 4.46 -17.82
CA ALA A 55 1.72 3.68 -17.93
C ALA A 55 2.97 4.58 -17.94
N LEU A 56 3.02 5.60 -18.80
CA LEU A 56 4.16 6.52 -18.90
C LEU A 56 4.45 7.34 -17.63
N ARG A 57 3.47 7.53 -16.74
CA ARG A 57 3.62 8.26 -15.46
C ARG A 57 3.83 7.37 -14.25
N ARG A 58 3.58 6.06 -14.40
CA ARG A 58 3.89 5.01 -13.44
C ARG A 58 4.94 4.08 -14.07
N PRO A 59 6.19 4.54 -14.22
CA PRO A 59 7.26 3.72 -14.80
C PRO A 59 7.45 2.41 -14.02
N ASP A 60 7.08 2.37 -12.73
CA ASP A 60 6.98 1.16 -11.93
C ASP A 60 5.96 0.16 -12.50
N LEU A 61 4.75 0.60 -12.86
CA LEU A 61 3.71 -0.26 -13.45
C LEU A 61 4.07 -0.70 -14.88
N VAL A 62 4.75 0.13 -15.66
CA VAL A 62 5.24 -0.25 -16.99
C VAL A 62 6.36 -1.27 -16.91
N GLN A 63 7.39 -1.00 -16.09
CA GLN A 63 8.45 -1.97 -15.85
C GLN A 63 7.88 -3.27 -15.27
N ARG A 64 6.89 -3.19 -14.37
CA ARG A 64 6.20 -4.38 -13.83
C ARG A 64 5.41 -5.10 -14.89
N THR A 65 4.66 -4.41 -15.75
CA THR A 65 3.86 -5.02 -16.82
C THR A 65 4.76 -5.65 -17.87
N LEU A 66 5.88 -5.01 -18.23
CA LEU A 66 6.90 -5.56 -19.12
C LEU A 66 7.62 -6.75 -18.49
N LYS A 67 7.98 -6.68 -17.21
CA LYS A 67 8.59 -7.79 -16.46
C LYS A 67 7.62 -8.95 -16.30
N TYR A 68 6.35 -8.67 -16.04
CA TYR A 68 5.28 -9.65 -15.96
C TYR A 68 4.99 -10.25 -17.33
N ALA A 69 4.99 -9.45 -18.42
CA ALA A 69 4.86 -9.95 -19.79
C ALA A 69 6.05 -10.85 -20.18
N ALA A 70 7.27 -10.49 -19.79
CA ALA A 70 8.46 -11.28 -20.05
C ALA A 70 8.46 -12.62 -19.28
N GLN A 71 7.89 -12.63 -18.07
CA GLN A 71 7.86 -13.80 -17.18
C GLN A 71 6.64 -14.71 -17.41
N GLN A 72 5.46 -14.13 -17.60
CA GLN A 72 4.15 -14.79 -17.67
C GLN A 72 3.49 -14.72 -19.05
N GLY A 73 4.12 -14.05 -20.02
CA GLY A 73 3.61 -13.90 -21.38
C GLY A 73 2.69 -12.68 -21.58
N VAL A 74 2.52 -12.28 -22.84
CA VAL A 74 1.78 -11.07 -23.23
C VAL A 74 0.30 -11.13 -22.85
N ALA A 75 -0.35 -12.29 -22.99
CA ALA A 75 -1.76 -12.47 -22.63
C ALA A 75 -2.02 -12.22 -21.12
N ALA A 76 -1.11 -12.70 -20.25
CA ALA A 76 -1.19 -12.47 -18.81
C ALA A 76 -0.96 -10.99 -18.47
N ALA A 77 -0.08 -10.30 -19.20
CA ALA A 77 0.14 -8.87 -19.04
C ALA A 77 -1.06 -8.02 -19.54
N VAL A 78 -1.72 -8.42 -20.62
CA VAL A 78 -2.97 -7.77 -21.08
C VAL A 78 -4.08 -7.94 -20.04
N SER A 79 -4.24 -9.15 -19.49
CA SER A 79 -5.20 -9.39 -18.40
C SER A 79 -4.88 -8.58 -17.13
N LEU A 80 -3.61 -8.38 -16.81
CA LEU A 80 -3.17 -7.52 -15.71
C LEU A 80 -3.58 -6.05 -15.95
N VAL A 81 -3.40 -5.55 -17.17
CA VAL A 81 -3.77 -4.17 -17.55
C VAL A 81 -5.30 -3.99 -17.57
N GLN A 82 -6.05 -4.97 -18.08
CA GLN A 82 -7.51 -4.97 -18.05
C GLN A 82 -8.04 -5.03 -16.60
N GLY A 83 -7.44 -5.87 -15.76
CA GLY A 83 -7.75 -5.91 -14.33
C GLY A 83 -7.38 -4.61 -13.60
N ALA A 84 -6.39 -3.86 -14.10
CA ALA A 84 -6.03 -2.56 -13.56
C ALA A 84 -7.08 -1.48 -13.83
N SER A 85 -7.78 -1.52 -14.97
CA SER A 85 -8.90 -0.60 -15.24
C SER A 85 -10.10 -0.82 -14.32
N GLU A 86 -10.33 -2.07 -13.88
CA GLU A 86 -11.42 -2.42 -12.96
C GLU A 86 -11.06 -2.17 -11.48
N ASN A 87 -9.82 -1.74 -11.20
CA ASN A 87 -9.38 -1.60 -9.82
C ASN A 87 -9.96 -0.35 -9.14
N TRP A 88 -10.51 -0.50 -7.94
CA TRP A 88 -10.97 0.59 -7.10
C TRP A 88 -9.85 1.17 -6.24
N PHE A 89 -9.74 2.49 -6.26
CA PHE A 89 -8.79 3.30 -5.50
C PHE A 89 -9.57 4.21 -4.56
N PRO A 90 -9.48 4.03 -3.23
CA PRO A 90 -10.07 4.96 -2.27
C PRO A 90 -9.62 6.40 -2.54
N THR A 91 -10.52 7.35 -2.34
CA THR A 91 -10.22 8.79 -2.44
C THR A 91 -10.58 9.52 -1.16
N GLY A 92 -10.05 10.73 -0.99
CA GLY A 92 -10.17 11.55 0.21
C GLY A 92 -8.96 11.45 1.14
N TYR A 93 -8.73 12.52 1.90
CA TYR A 93 -7.61 12.61 2.83
C TYR A 93 -7.85 13.57 4.01
N SER A 94 -9.07 14.10 4.15
CA SER A 94 -9.43 15.07 5.17
C SER A 94 -10.87 14.84 5.63
N ALA A 95 -11.03 14.42 6.88
CA ALA A 95 -12.29 14.02 7.46
C ALA A 95 -12.37 14.40 8.94
N ALA A 96 -13.58 14.47 9.49
CA ALA A 96 -13.81 14.66 10.91
C ALA A 96 -14.96 13.76 11.38
N GLY A 97 -14.85 13.31 12.63
CA GLY A 97 -15.87 12.44 13.19
C GLY A 97 -15.60 12.00 14.63
N THR A 98 -16.15 10.86 15.01
CA THR A 98 -16.13 10.36 16.38
C THR A 98 -15.39 9.04 16.46
N VAL A 99 -14.48 8.89 17.42
CA VAL A 99 -13.76 7.63 17.67
C VAL A 99 -14.75 6.57 18.19
N VAL A 100 -14.79 5.42 17.53
CA VAL A 100 -15.67 4.28 17.89
C VAL A 100 -14.88 3.06 18.37
N GLU A 101 -13.60 2.93 17.99
CA GLU A 101 -12.69 1.93 18.53
C GLU A 101 -11.28 2.51 18.67
N VAL A 102 -10.52 2.03 19.65
CA VAL A 102 -9.12 2.41 19.88
C VAL A 102 -8.25 1.15 19.82
N GLY A 103 -7.29 1.14 18.91
CA GLY A 103 -6.34 0.04 18.77
C GLY A 103 -5.34 -0.02 19.92
N ALA A 104 -4.73 -1.19 20.11
CA ALA A 104 -3.69 -1.38 21.12
C ALA A 104 -2.53 -0.38 20.98
N GLY A 105 -1.95 0.03 22.11
CA GLY A 105 -0.80 0.93 22.15
C GLY A 105 -1.13 2.43 22.01
N ILE A 106 -2.41 2.81 22.00
CA ILE A 106 -2.84 4.21 21.99
C ILE A 106 -3.32 4.62 23.38
N ALA A 107 -2.71 5.68 23.93
CA ALA A 107 -3.14 6.30 25.18
C ALA A 107 -3.84 7.66 24.98
N GLY A 108 -3.69 8.28 23.80
CA GLY A 108 -4.14 9.65 23.54
C GLY A 108 -5.62 9.80 23.17
N PHE A 109 -6.34 8.69 22.93
CA PHE A 109 -7.72 8.70 22.42
C PHE A 109 -8.60 7.71 23.18
N ALA A 110 -9.89 8.03 23.28
CA ALA A 110 -10.94 7.23 23.86
C ALA A 110 -12.16 7.17 22.93
N VAL A 111 -12.96 6.12 23.05
CA VAL A 111 -14.25 6.03 22.36
C VAL A 111 -15.13 7.22 22.76
N GLY A 112 -15.76 7.87 21.78
CA GLY A 112 -16.54 9.09 21.94
C GLY A 112 -15.74 10.39 21.74
N ASP A 113 -14.40 10.33 21.66
CA ASP A 113 -13.61 11.51 21.31
C ASP A 113 -14.01 12.04 19.92
N ARG A 114 -14.19 13.36 19.83
CA ARG A 114 -14.40 14.05 18.57
C ARG A 114 -13.03 14.39 17.98
N VAL A 115 -12.83 14.07 16.70
CA VAL A 115 -11.52 14.17 16.06
C VAL A 115 -11.58 14.71 14.64
N ALA A 116 -10.47 15.32 14.22
CA ALA A 116 -10.14 15.58 12.83
C ALA A 116 -9.03 14.62 12.38
N CYS A 117 -9.13 14.13 11.16
CA CYS A 117 -8.31 13.06 10.61
C CYS A 117 -7.69 13.46 9.27
N ALA A 118 -6.45 13.02 9.05
CA ALA A 118 -5.65 13.29 7.87
C ALA A 118 -5.13 12.01 7.21
N GLY A 119 -4.61 12.17 5.99
CA GLY A 119 -3.81 11.15 5.30
C GLY A 119 -4.55 10.45 4.17
N ALA A 120 -4.02 10.56 2.96
CA ALA A 120 -4.52 9.80 1.81
C ALA A 120 -4.30 8.29 2.04
N GLY A 121 -5.33 7.49 1.79
CA GLY A 121 -5.32 6.06 2.13
C GLY A 121 -5.76 5.77 3.57
N PHE A 122 -5.90 6.79 4.43
CA PHE A 122 -6.37 6.66 5.80
C PHE A 122 -7.70 7.41 6.02
N ALA A 123 -7.69 8.74 5.92
CA ALA A 123 -8.86 9.62 6.04
C ALA A 123 -9.63 9.74 4.71
N ASN A 124 -9.96 8.58 4.12
CA ASN A 124 -10.71 8.50 2.86
C ASN A 124 -12.18 8.94 3.06
N HIS A 125 -12.87 9.27 1.97
CA HIS A 125 -14.30 9.49 1.95
C HIS A 125 -15.05 8.17 2.17
N ALA A 126 -15.32 7.85 3.44
CA ALA A 126 -16.00 6.64 3.88
C ALA A 126 -16.75 6.90 5.19
N GLU A 127 -17.80 6.13 5.47
CA GLU A 127 -18.52 6.23 6.75
C GLU A 127 -17.65 5.84 7.95
N PHE A 128 -16.69 4.93 7.78
CA PHE A 128 -15.69 4.57 8.80
C PHE A 128 -14.28 4.56 8.23
N ILE A 129 -13.34 5.12 8.98
CA ILE A 129 -11.91 5.20 8.62
C ILE A 129 -11.01 4.72 9.77
N SER A 130 -9.92 4.03 9.44
CA SER A 130 -8.92 3.54 10.41
C SER A 130 -7.62 4.33 10.27
N VAL A 131 -7.39 5.26 11.21
CA VAL A 131 -6.41 6.34 11.07
C VAL A 131 -5.30 6.15 12.11
N PRO A 132 -4.01 6.24 11.73
CA PRO A 132 -2.91 6.23 12.68
C PRO A 132 -2.99 7.40 13.67
N GLN A 133 -2.52 7.20 14.90
CA GLN A 133 -2.64 8.21 15.97
C GLN A 133 -2.03 9.57 15.62
N ASN A 134 -0.94 9.61 14.85
CA ASN A 134 -0.26 10.86 14.48
C ASN A 134 -0.98 11.65 13.37
N LEU A 135 -1.94 11.03 12.69
CA LEU A 135 -2.77 11.67 11.67
C LEU A 135 -4.17 11.99 12.19
N CYS A 136 -4.34 12.02 13.51
CA CYS A 136 -5.59 12.29 14.20
C CYS A 136 -5.35 13.32 15.31
N VAL A 137 -6.27 14.27 15.49
CA VAL A 137 -6.23 15.26 16.57
C VAL A 137 -7.63 15.45 17.15
N LYS A 138 -7.73 15.70 18.47
CA LYS A 138 -9.01 15.97 19.11
C LYS A 138 -9.52 17.35 18.73
N ILE A 139 -10.84 17.50 18.60
CA ILE A 139 -11.50 18.77 18.34
C ILE A 139 -12.35 19.21 19.53
N ALA A 140 -12.42 20.52 19.75
CA ALA A 140 -13.20 21.10 20.84
C ALA A 140 -14.72 20.86 20.64
N PRO A 141 -15.52 20.69 21.70
CA PRO A 141 -16.97 20.49 21.60
C PRO A 141 -17.72 21.56 20.79
N ARG A 142 -17.22 22.80 20.81
CA ARG A 142 -17.81 23.92 20.08
C ARG A 142 -17.58 23.89 18.56
N LEU A 143 -16.61 23.12 18.09
CA LEU A 143 -16.29 23.07 16.66
C LEU A 143 -17.24 22.09 15.96
N SER A 144 -17.85 22.47 14.85
CA SER A 144 -18.67 21.53 14.06
C SER A 144 -17.78 20.52 13.32
N PHE A 145 -18.32 19.35 12.97
CA PHE A 145 -17.57 18.39 12.16
C PHE A 145 -17.30 18.93 10.75
N GLN A 146 -18.20 19.74 10.20
CA GLN A 146 -18.01 20.43 8.93
C GLN A 146 -16.78 21.34 8.97
N GLN A 147 -16.62 22.16 10.03
CA GLN A 147 -15.44 23.00 10.18
C GLN A 147 -14.18 22.16 10.38
N ALA A 148 -14.24 21.16 11.25
CA ALA A 148 -13.11 20.27 11.54
C ALA A 148 -12.63 19.48 10.31
N ALA A 149 -13.49 19.20 9.34
CA ALA A 149 -13.11 18.51 8.10
C ALA A 149 -12.07 19.30 7.29
N PHE A 150 -11.93 20.62 7.48
CA PHE A 150 -10.91 21.44 6.82
C PHE A 150 -9.52 21.37 7.47
N THR A 151 -9.36 20.65 8.59
CA THR A 151 -8.12 20.66 9.38
C THR A 151 -6.87 20.29 8.55
N THR A 152 -6.95 19.24 7.74
CA THR A 152 -5.80 18.80 6.93
C THR A 152 -5.45 19.82 5.85
N LEU A 153 -6.46 20.42 5.21
CA LEU A 153 -6.26 21.46 4.20
C LEU A 153 -5.64 22.72 4.80
N GLY A 154 -6.12 23.12 5.98
CA GLY A 154 -5.52 24.19 6.75
C GLY A 154 -4.07 23.87 7.10
N ALA A 155 -3.75 22.62 7.44
CA ALA A 155 -2.39 22.24 7.79
C ALA A 155 -1.44 22.29 6.58
N VAL A 156 -1.95 21.98 5.37
CA VAL A 156 -1.22 22.18 4.10
C VAL A 156 -0.93 23.67 3.90
N ALA A 157 -1.94 24.53 4.04
CA ALA A 157 -1.79 25.98 3.91
C ALA A 157 -0.81 26.53 4.96
N LEU A 158 -0.94 26.12 6.22
CA LEU A 158 -0.07 26.54 7.33
C LEU A 158 1.37 26.11 7.14
N HIS A 159 1.61 24.89 6.66
CA HIS A 159 2.97 24.47 6.35
C HIS A 159 3.57 25.33 5.24
N ALA A 160 2.79 25.66 4.21
CA ALA A 160 3.24 26.57 3.15
C ALA A 160 3.56 27.98 3.68
N VAL A 161 2.72 28.54 4.55
CA VAL A 161 3.00 29.81 5.23
C VAL A 161 4.30 29.72 6.05
N ARG A 162 4.55 28.61 6.75
CA ARG A 162 5.81 28.43 7.48
C ARG A 162 7.03 28.31 6.58
N ARG A 163 6.88 27.89 5.33
CA ARG A 163 7.97 27.88 4.33
C ARG A 163 8.25 29.28 3.76
N VAL A 164 7.25 30.17 3.77
CA VAL A 164 7.43 31.59 3.46
C VAL A 164 8.30 32.28 4.52
N GLU A 165 8.20 31.84 5.78
CA GLU A 165 8.84 32.46 6.94
C GLU A 165 8.49 33.96 7.05
N PRO A 166 7.18 34.31 7.04
CA PRO A 166 6.74 35.69 6.99
C PRO A 166 7.09 36.43 8.26
N THR A 167 7.41 37.72 8.10
CA THR A 167 7.56 38.66 9.22
C THR A 167 6.46 39.73 9.19
N LEU A 168 6.20 40.33 10.36
CA LEU A 168 5.12 41.32 10.53
C LEU A 168 5.30 42.49 9.56
N GLY A 169 4.25 42.79 8.79
CA GLY A 169 4.24 43.89 7.82
C GLY A 169 4.68 43.53 6.40
N GLU A 170 5.22 42.33 6.15
CA GLU A 170 5.57 41.89 4.80
C GLU A 170 4.35 41.80 3.88
N THR A 171 4.56 42.00 2.58
CA THR A 171 3.56 41.80 1.54
C THR A 171 3.75 40.47 0.84
N VAL A 172 2.73 39.62 0.89
CA VAL A 172 2.75 38.27 0.29
C VAL A 172 1.67 38.15 -0.78
N VAL A 173 2.06 37.71 -1.98
CA VAL A 173 1.14 37.38 -3.05
C VAL A 173 0.76 35.90 -2.96
N VAL A 174 -0.53 35.59 -2.91
CA VAL A 174 -1.06 34.22 -3.02
C VAL A 174 -1.62 34.03 -4.41
N ALA A 175 -0.87 33.32 -5.26
CA ALA A 175 -1.26 33.02 -6.63
C ALA A 175 -2.08 31.73 -6.70
N GLY A 176 -3.37 31.87 -6.98
CA GLY A 176 -4.39 30.82 -6.90
C GLY A 176 -5.21 30.93 -5.63
N SER A 177 -6.42 31.46 -5.74
CA SER A 177 -7.41 31.65 -4.67
C SER A 177 -8.38 30.46 -4.57
N GLY A 178 -7.89 29.25 -4.81
CA GLY A 178 -8.61 28.03 -4.45
C GLY A 178 -8.60 27.79 -2.93
N LEU A 179 -9.05 26.61 -2.52
CA LEU A 179 -9.21 26.25 -1.10
C LEU A 179 -7.94 26.48 -0.26
N ILE A 180 -6.79 25.97 -0.71
CA ILE A 180 -5.51 26.14 -0.01
C ILE A 180 -5.06 27.61 -0.01
N GLY A 181 -5.26 28.33 -1.12
CA GLY A 181 -4.87 29.74 -1.24
C GLY A 181 -5.69 30.64 -0.31
N LEU A 182 -7.00 30.45 -0.23
CA LEU A 182 -7.88 31.20 0.66
C LEU A 182 -7.56 30.93 2.14
N LEU A 183 -7.25 29.69 2.50
CA LEU A 183 -6.77 29.35 3.85
C LEU A 183 -5.42 30.00 4.14
N ALA A 184 -4.47 29.97 3.19
CA ALA A 184 -3.16 30.60 3.34
C ALA A 184 -3.27 32.13 3.47
N ALA A 185 -4.17 32.76 2.72
CA ALA A 185 -4.42 34.19 2.80
C ALA A 185 -4.88 34.60 4.20
N GLN A 186 -5.85 33.88 4.78
CA GLN A 186 -6.29 34.11 6.17
C GLN A 186 -5.14 33.94 7.17
N LEU A 187 -4.34 32.89 7.04
CA LEU A 187 -3.20 32.63 7.93
C LEU A 187 -2.12 33.72 7.84
N LEU A 188 -1.84 34.23 6.65
CA LEU A 188 -0.92 35.36 6.44
C LEU A 188 -1.47 36.67 7.02
N ARG A 189 -2.77 36.93 6.86
CA ARG A 189 -3.43 38.08 7.49
C ARG A 189 -3.34 38.00 9.01
N ASN A 190 -3.57 36.82 9.59
CA ASN A 190 -3.42 36.58 11.03
C ASN A 190 -1.96 36.72 11.51
N ASN A 191 -0.98 36.43 10.66
CA ASN A 191 0.43 36.70 10.94
C ASN A 191 0.77 38.21 10.92
N GLY A 192 -0.09 39.03 10.31
CA GLY A 192 0.07 40.47 10.17
C GLY A 192 0.69 40.90 8.84
N CYS A 193 0.68 40.03 7.82
CA CYS A 193 1.09 40.39 6.47
C CYS A 193 0.01 41.20 5.73
N ARG A 194 0.45 41.99 4.76
CA ARG A 194 -0.40 42.47 3.66
C ARG A 194 -0.52 41.33 2.64
N VAL A 195 -1.73 40.99 2.21
CA VAL A 195 -1.94 39.83 1.32
C VAL A 195 -2.59 40.30 0.03
N ILE A 196 -2.00 39.92 -1.10
CA ILE A 196 -2.58 40.12 -2.44
C ILE A 196 -2.97 38.74 -2.97
N CYS A 197 -4.22 38.53 -3.34
CA CYS A 197 -4.69 37.26 -3.90
C CYS A 197 -4.93 37.39 -5.39
N THR A 198 -4.46 36.41 -6.16
CA THR A 198 -4.65 36.37 -7.61
C THR A 198 -5.37 35.09 -8.03
N ASP A 199 -6.30 35.19 -8.97
CA ASP A 199 -7.02 34.07 -9.56
C ASP A 199 -7.61 34.47 -10.92
N LEU A 200 -8.05 33.48 -11.68
CA LEU A 200 -8.84 33.67 -12.90
C LEU A 200 -10.33 33.81 -12.60
N VAL A 201 -10.78 33.33 -11.43
CA VAL A 201 -12.19 33.26 -11.04
C VAL A 201 -12.56 34.44 -10.12
N PRO A 202 -13.45 35.36 -10.55
CA PRO A 202 -13.85 36.52 -9.76
C PRO A 202 -14.49 36.17 -8.41
N GLU A 203 -15.31 35.12 -8.36
CA GLU A 203 -16.02 34.68 -7.16
C GLU A 203 -15.06 34.25 -6.04
N ARG A 204 -13.94 33.63 -6.40
CA ARG A 204 -12.87 33.25 -5.47
C ARG A 204 -12.13 34.46 -4.93
N LEU A 205 -11.94 35.48 -5.77
CA LEU A 205 -11.34 36.74 -5.37
C LEU A 205 -12.25 37.56 -4.45
N ALA A 206 -13.57 37.49 -4.65
CA ALA A 206 -14.52 38.10 -3.72
C ALA A 206 -14.41 37.48 -2.31
N LEU A 207 -14.25 36.15 -2.22
CA LEU A 207 -13.95 35.49 -0.95
C LEU A 207 -12.61 35.93 -0.36
N ALA A 208 -11.56 36.07 -1.17
CA ALA A 208 -10.28 36.58 -0.69
C ALA A 208 -10.41 38.00 -0.10
N GLY A 209 -11.22 38.85 -0.74
CA GLY A 209 -11.56 40.19 -0.25
C GLY A 209 -12.31 40.16 1.10
N LEU A 210 -13.26 39.24 1.27
CA LEU A 210 -13.96 39.01 2.54
C LEU A 210 -12.98 38.69 3.68
N PHE A 211 -11.91 37.95 3.38
CA PHE A 211 -10.85 37.60 4.32
C PHE A 211 -9.77 38.69 4.49
N GLY A 212 -9.98 39.88 3.92
CA GLY A 212 -9.10 41.03 4.07
C GLY A 212 -7.84 41.00 3.20
N ALA A 213 -7.80 40.16 2.16
CA ALA A 213 -6.78 40.24 1.12
C ALA A 213 -7.19 41.25 0.03
N THR A 214 -6.20 41.80 -0.67
CA THR A 214 -6.44 42.63 -1.87
C THR A 214 -6.64 41.72 -3.08
N PRO A 215 -7.85 41.67 -3.67
CA PRO A 215 -8.10 40.82 -4.83
C PRO A 215 -7.52 41.43 -6.10
N LEU A 216 -6.90 40.59 -6.93
CA LEU A 216 -6.30 41.00 -8.20
C LEU A 216 -6.55 39.92 -9.26
N GLN A 217 -7.47 40.20 -10.17
CA GLN A 217 -7.82 39.28 -11.26
C GLN A 217 -6.69 39.14 -12.27
N ALA A 218 -6.25 37.91 -12.51
CA ALA A 218 -5.08 37.62 -13.34
C ALA A 218 -5.32 37.86 -14.84
N ALA A 219 -6.58 37.88 -15.29
CA ALA A 219 -6.94 38.19 -16.67
C ALA A 219 -6.85 39.70 -17.01
N ASP A 220 -6.81 40.56 -15.99
CA ASP A 220 -6.93 42.00 -16.16
C ASP A 220 -5.54 42.65 -16.25
N GLY A 221 -4.92 42.53 -17.43
CA GLY A 221 -3.66 43.21 -17.78
C GLY A 221 -2.39 42.56 -17.21
N ASP A 222 -1.34 43.36 -17.07
CA ASP A 222 -0.02 42.91 -16.60
C ASP A 222 0.00 42.73 -15.07
N LEU A 223 -0.14 41.48 -14.64
CA LEU A 223 -0.15 41.08 -13.23
C LEU A 223 1.09 41.57 -12.46
N VAL A 224 2.28 41.51 -13.07
CA VAL A 224 3.54 41.91 -12.43
C VAL A 224 3.50 43.41 -12.15
N ARG A 225 3.17 44.23 -13.14
CA ARG A 225 3.08 45.70 -12.97
C ARG A 225 2.10 46.09 -11.87
N ARG A 226 0.97 45.41 -11.78
CA ARG A 226 -0.05 45.70 -10.76
C ARG A 226 0.42 45.33 -9.35
N VAL A 227 1.13 44.21 -9.18
CA VAL A 227 1.77 43.88 -7.90
C VAL A 227 2.80 44.94 -7.52
N HIS A 228 3.64 45.37 -8.47
CA HIS A 228 4.58 46.48 -8.22
C HIS A 228 3.85 47.77 -7.82
N ALA A 229 2.75 48.14 -8.47
CA ALA A 229 1.97 49.32 -8.10
C ALA A 229 1.37 49.24 -6.69
N LEU A 230 0.99 48.04 -6.22
CA LEU A 230 0.48 47.81 -4.85
C LEU A 230 1.59 47.69 -3.79
N THR A 231 2.85 47.67 -4.21
CA THR A 231 4.05 47.48 -3.37
C THR A 231 5.07 48.61 -3.57
N ASP A 232 4.59 49.81 -3.91
CA ASP A 232 5.41 51.03 -4.05
C ASP A 232 6.58 50.87 -5.06
N GLY A 233 6.39 50.02 -6.07
CA GLY A 233 7.38 49.68 -7.09
C GLY A 233 8.41 48.64 -6.68
N LEU A 234 8.42 48.19 -5.42
CA LEU A 234 9.44 47.27 -4.90
C LEU A 234 9.21 45.81 -5.32
N GLY A 235 7.96 45.39 -5.43
CA GLY A 235 7.57 43.98 -5.56
C GLY A 235 7.26 43.35 -4.19
N ALA A 236 6.68 42.16 -4.21
CA ALA A 236 6.26 41.44 -3.00
C ALA A 236 7.46 40.79 -2.27
N ASP A 237 7.41 40.72 -0.93
CA ASP A 237 8.40 40.00 -0.11
C ASP A 237 8.40 38.51 -0.41
N ALA A 238 7.21 37.96 -0.67
CA ALA A 238 7.07 36.58 -1.08
C ALA A 238 5.88 36.33 -2.02
N VAL A 239 5.96 35.27 -2.80
CA VAL A 239 4.87 34.76 -3.64
C VAL A 239 4.63 33.28 -3.33
N MET A 240 3.40 32.92 -2.97
CA MET A 240 2.95 31.53 -2.76
C MET A 240 2.17 31.02 -3.96
N LEU A 241 2.61 29.92 -4.57
CA LEU A 241 1.95 29.30 -5.72
C LEU A 241 1.00 28.20 -5.24
N CYS A 242 -0.27 28.53 -5.11
CA CYS A 242 -1.33 27.62 -4.66
C CYS A 242 -2.16 27.06 -5.83
N ALA A 243 -2.05 27.63 -7.03
CA ALA A 243 -2.65 27.09 -8.26
C ALA A 243 -1.85 25.90 -8.82
N GLY A 244 -2.54 24.98 -9.50
CA GLY A 244 -1.94 23.94 -10.31
C GLY A 244 -1.91 24.32 -11.79
N SER A 245 -0.77 24.17 -12.45
CA SER A 245 -0.61 24.39 -13.90
C SER A 245 0.52 23.54 -14.46
N LYS A 246 0.41 23.07 -15.69
CA LYS A 246 1.55 22.41 -16.36
C LYS A 246 2.59 23.42 -16.87
N SER A 247 2.23 24.69 -16.94
CA SER A 247 3.10 25.76 -17.42
C SER A 247 4.06 26.23 -16.32
N SER A 248 5.28 26.58 -16.74
CA SER A 248 6.30 27.23 -15.91
C SER A 248 6.09 28.76 -15.84
N GLN A 249 5.13 29.31 -16.59
CA GLN A 249 4.83 30.75 -16.59
C GLN A 249 4.48 31.27 -15.19
N LEU A 250 3.72 30.49 -14.41
CA LEU A 250 3.28 30.93 -13.08
C LEU A 250 4.46 31.11 -12.12
N VAL A 251 5.45 30.21 -12.17
CA VAL A 251 6.65 30.32 -11.33
C VAL A 251 7.59 31.43 -11.82
N ASN A 252 7.72 31.61 -13.14
CA ASN A 252 8.57 32.68 -13.68
C ASN A 252 7.97 34.07 -13.44
N GLN A 253 6.64 34.23 -13.58
CA GLN A 253 5.95 35.47 -13.18
C GLN A 253 6.10 35.75 -11.68
N ALA A 254 6.18 34.72 -10.84
CA ALA A 254 6.43 34.90 -9.41
C ALA A 254 7.79 35.51 -9.12
N PHE A 255 8.83 35.14 -9.85
CA PHE A 255 10.15 35.78 -9.75
C PHE A 255 10.09 37.26 -10.12
N GLU A 256 9.30 37.59 -11.14
CA GLU A 256 9.11 38.97 -11.55
C GLU A 256 8.25 39.78 -10.56
N MET A 257 7.26 39.18 -9.92
CA MET A 257 6.46 39.84 -8.86
C MET A 257 7.22 40.09 -7.56
N CYS A 258 8.25 39.29 -7.27
CA CYS A 258 9.07 39.43 -6.06
C CYS A 258 9.97 40.68 -6.12
N ARG A 259 10.20 41.28 -4.95
CA ARG A 259 11.34 42.18 -4.76
C ARG A 259 12.68 41.46 -4.81
N GLU A 260 13.77 42.21 -4.83
CA GLU A 260 15.11 41.66 -4.60
C GLU A 260 15.17 40.97 -3.23
N ARG A 261 15.81 39.79 -3.18
CA ARG A 261 15.89 38.87 -2.04
C ARG A 261 14.53 38.39 -1.55
N GLY A 262 13.56 38.30 -2.45
CA GLY A 262 12.23 37.76 -2.20
C GLY A 262 12.21 36.23 -2.20
N ARG A 263 11.09 35.66 -1.74
CA ARG A 263 10.89 34.21 -1.60
C ARG A 263 9.72 33.72 -2.45
N VAL A 264 9.90 32.63 -3.20
CA VAL A 264 8.80 31.96 -3.91
C VAL A 264 8.58 30.58 -3.31
N VAL A 265 7.35 30.31 -2.85
CA VAL A 265 6.96 29.03 -2.25
C VAL A 265 6.00 28.28 -3.15
N VAL A 266 6.43 27.13 -3.66
CA VAL A 266 5.62 26.23 -4.49
C VAL A 266 4.80 25.29 -3.61
N VAL A 267 3.48 25.36 -3.73
CA VAL A 267 2.52 24.49 -3.01
C VAL A 267 1.76 23.59 -3.99
N GLY A 268 1.23 24.17 -5.06
CA GLY A 268 0.54 23.46 -6.13
C GLY A 268 1.49 22.75 -7.10
N ALA A 269 0.93 21.90 -7.97
CA ALA A 269 1.68 21.26 -9.05
C ALA A 269 1.89 22.26 -10.21
N VAL A 270 3.10 22.81 -10.32
CA VAL A 270 3.49 23.78 -11.37
C VAL A 270 4.61 23.24 -12.26
N GLY A 271 4.74 23.76 -13.49
CA GLY A 271 5.95 23.56 -14.31
C GLY A 271 7.17 24.23 -13.66
N LEU A 272 8.36 23.66 -13.85
CA LEU A 272 9.60 24.12 -13.20
C LEU A 272 10.75 24.36 -14.21
N ASP A 273 10.42 24.84 -15.41
CA ASP A 273 11.40 25.38 -16.35
C ASP A 273 11.75 26.82 -15.94
N LEU A 274 12.73 26.94 -15.06
CA LEU A 274 13.03 28.17 -14.34
C LEU A 274 13.85 29.16 -15.17
N GLU A 275 13.39 30.41 -15.22
CA GLU A 275 14.14 31.51 -15.83
C GLU A 275 15.26 32.01 -14.91
N ARG A 276 16.45 31.42 -15.08
CA ARG A 276 17.64 31.71 -14.25
C ARG A 276 17.96 33.21 -14.15
N THR A 277 17.79 33.97 -15.22
CA THR A 277 18.13 35.41 -15.23
C THR A 277 17.32 36.20 -14.21
N ALA A 278 16.00 35.97 -14.13
CA ALA A 278 15.12 36.63 -13.18
C ALA A 278 15.47 36.26 -11.74
N MET A 279 15.70 34.97 -11.48
CA MET A 279 16.11 34.48 -10.16
C MET A 279 17.46 35.03 -9.73
N TYR A 280 18.45 35.03 -10.64
CA TYR A 280 19.82 35.46 -10.35
C TYR A 280 19.90 36.96 -10.07
N ARG A 281 19.24 37.78 -10.90
CA ARG A 281 19.28 39.24 -10.75
C ARG A 281 18.70 39.69 -9.41
N LYS A 282 17.62 39.06 -8.97
CA LYS A 282 16.91 39.41 -7.74
C LYS A 282 17.32 38.56 -6.54
N GLU A 283 18.27 37.65 -6.66
CA GLU A 283 18.66 36.70 -5.59
C GLU A 283 17.45 36.00 -4.95
N ILE A 284 16.56 35.43 -5.77
CA ILE A 284 15.31 34.81 -5.30
C ILE A 284 15.54 33.43 -4.66
N ASP A 285 14.96 33.23 -3.48
CA ASP A 285 14.85 31.93 -2.83
C ASP A 285 13.61 31.16 -3.36
N LEU A 286 13.83 30.08 -4.11
CA LEU A 286 12.76 29.15 -4.48
C LEU A 286 12.66 28.01 -3.47
N ARG A 287 11.48 27.82 -2.87
CA ARG A 287 11.21 26.82 -1.83
C ARG A 287 10.01 25.96 -2.23
N ILE A 288 10.04 24.68 -1.86
CA ILE A 288 8.89 23.77 -2.00
C ILE A 288 8.24 23.57 -0.63
N SER A 289 6.90 23.52 -0.60
CA SER A 289 6.10 23.13 0.56
C SER A 289 5.67 21.67 0.47
N ARG A 290 6.01 20.88 1.48
CA ARG A 290 5.65 19.46 1.53
C ARG A 290 4.32 19.26 2.26
N SER A 291 3.22 19.13 1.52
CA SER A 291 1.90 18.75 2.08
C SER A 291 1.62 19.50 3.39
N TYR A 292 1.20 18.80 4.45
CA TYR A 292 0.96 19.33 5.79
C TYR A 292 2.17 19.20 6.75
N GLY A 293 3.38 18.97 6.24
CA GLY A 293 4.64 19.22 6.96
C GLY A 293 5.52 18.02 7.32
N PRO A 294 6.52 18.22 8.21
CA PRO A 294 7.44 17.20 8.70
C PRO A 294 6.72 16.01 9.39
N GLY A 295 7.14 14.80 9.05
CA GLY A 295 6.41 13.54 9.33
C GLY A 295 5.92 12.89 8.03
N ARG A 296 5.56 13.70 7.03
CA ARG A 296 5.05 13.20 5.76
C ARG A 296 6.10 12.37 5.03
N TYR A 297 5.69 11.18 4.61
CA TYR A 297 6.51 10.16 3.94
C TYR A 297 7.51 9.44 4.87
N ASP A 298 7.34 9.56 6.19
CA ASP A 298 8.06 8.77 7.19
C ASP A 298 7.09 7.77 7.82
N SER A 299 7.21 6.49 7.48
CA SER A 299 6.33 5.44 7.99
C SER A 299 6.49 5.19 9.50
N GLU A 300 7.65 5.48 10.09
CA GLU A 300 7.83 5.39 11.54
C GLU A 300 6.96 6.44 12.24
N TYR A 301 6.90 7.65 11.68
CA TYR A 301 6.05 8.72 12.18
C TYR A 301 4.58 8.48 11.86
N GLU A 302 4.20 8.39 10.57
CA GLU A 302 2.80 8.35 10.14
C GLU A 302 2.10 7.07 10.59
N GLU A 303 2.72 5.89 10.44
CA GLU A 303 2.04 4.61 10.66
C GLU A 303 2.33 3.98 12.02
N ARG A 304 3.56 4.13 12.54
CA ARG A 304 3.98 3.51 13.80
C ARG A 304 3.88 4.41 15.02
N GLY A 305 3.53 5.68 14.82
CA GLY A 305 3.28 6.60 15.91
C GLY A 305 4.54 7.10 16.61
N ALA A 306 5.72 6.95 16.00
CA ALA A 306 6.94 7.58 16.49
C ALA A 306 6.79 9.11 16.48
N THR A 307 7.53 9.81 17.33
CA THR A 307 7.51 11.28 17.36
C THR A 307 8.92 11.84 17.29
N TYR A 308 9.02 13.08 16.83
CA TYR A 308 10.30 13.80 16.83
C TYR A 308 10.45 14.62 18.10
N PRO A 309 11.66 14.69 18.69
CA PRO A 309 11.89 15.55 19.83
C PRO A 309 11.62 17.01 19.44
N VAL A 310 10.83 17.69 20.27
CA VAL A 310 10.28 19.02 19.97
C VAL A 310 11.36 20.08 19.72
N GLY A 311 12.54 19.93 20.33
CA GLY A 311 13.68 20.85 20.14
C GLY A 311 14.32 20.77 18.75
N TYR A 312 14.19 19.65 18.03
CA TYR A 312 14.72 19.49 16.67
C TYR A 312 13.66 19.69 15.60
N VAL A 313 12.46 19.15 15.82
CA VAL A 313 11.34 19.29 14.89
C VAL A 313 10.16 19.84 15.66
N ARG A 314 10.06 21.18 15.73
CA ARG A 314 8.98 21.86 16.46
C ARG A 314 7.61 21.58 15.84
N TRP A 315 7.53 21.57 14.52
CA TRP A 315 6.29 21.56 13.74
C TRP A 315 6.16 20.27 12.95
N THR A 316 5.46 19.30 13.51
CA THR A 316 5.12 18.04 12.84
C THR A 316 3.72 18.10 12.24
N GLU A 317 3.35 17.13 11.41
CA GLU A 317 1.99 17.00 10.85
C GLU A 317 0.92 17.11 11.93
N THR A 318 1.03 16.33 13.01
CA THR A 318 0.08 16.34 14.14
C THR A 318 -0.04 17.71 14.79
N ARG A 319 1.08 18.42 14.98
CA ARG A 319 1.08 19.76 15.59
C ARG A 319 0.52 20.82 14.64
N ASN A 320 0.64 20.61 13.32
CA ASN A 320 0.04 21.48 12.32
C ASN A 320 -1.48 21.28 12.28
N LEU A 321 -1.93 20.03 12.33
CA LEU A 321 -3.35 19.71 12.47
C LEU A 321 -3.93 20.34 13.75
N GLN A 322 -3.26 20.17 14.90
CA GLN A 322 -3.69 20.75 16.17
C GLN A 322 -3.80 22.27 16.09
N MET A 323 -2.79 22.95 15.53
CA MET A 323 -2.82 24.41 15.38
C MET A 323 -4.03 24.89 14.56
N ILE A 324 -4.41 24.15 13.51
CA ILE A 324 -5.58 24.51 12.71
C ILE A 324 -6.87 24.30 13.49
N VAL A 325 -7.00 23.20 14.23
CA VAL A 325 -8.14 23.00 15.13
C VAL A 325 -8.27 24.15 16.11
N ASP A 326 -7.15 24.60 16.69
CA ASP A 326 -7.13 25.71 17.65
C ASP A 326 -7.58 27.03 16.99
N LEU A 327 -7.09 27.34 15.78
CA LEU A 327 -7.48 28.54 15.03
C LEU A 327 -8.95 28.56 14.62
N LEU A 328 -9.46 27.41 14.16
CA LEU A 328 -10.87 27.22 13.84
C LEU A 328 -11.74 27.39 15.09
N ALA A 329 -11.34 26.75 16.19
CA ALA A 329 -12.05 26.85 17.45
C ALA A 329 -12.03 28.27 18.02
N ALA A 330 -10.98 29.05 17.77
CA ALA A 330 -10.88 30.46 18.18
C ALA A 330 -11.67 31.41 17.25
N GLY A 331 -12.16 30.94 16.10
CA GLY A 331 -12.82 31.78 15.09
C GLY A 331 -11.88 32.70 14.31
N THR A 332 -10.57 32.54 14.50
CA THR A 332 -9.52 33.30 13.77
C THR A 332 -9.28 32.78 12.36
N LEU A 333 -9.63 31.52 12.10
CA LEU A 333 -9.69 30.94 10.77
C LEU A 333 -11.15 30.57 10.49
N ASP A 334 -11.74 31.19 9.47
CA ASP A 334 -13.14 30.95 9.11
C ASP A 334 -13.23 30.17 7.79
N VAL A 335 -13.91 29.03 7.87
CA VAL A 335 -14.12 28.11 6.75
C VAL A 335 -15.57 28.06 6.31
N GLN A 336 -16.51 28.68 7.04
CA GLN A 336 -17.92 28.64 6.66
C GLN A 336 -18.17 29.29 5.28
N PRO A 337 -17.59 30.47 4.95
CA PRO A 337 -17.75 31.05 3.61
C PRO A 337 -17.09 30.22 2.49
N LEU A 338 -16.23 29.26 2.83
CA LEU A 338 -15.60 28.36 1.87
C LEU A 338 -16.50 27.17 1.50
N VAL A 339 -17.53 26.86 2.31
CA VAL A 339 -18.47 25.76 2.04
C VAL A 339 -19.46 26.18 0.96
N SER A 340 -19.22 25.71 -0.26
CA SER A 340 -20.03 26.00 -1.44
C SER A 340 -21.21 25.03 -1.62
N ALA A 341 -21.12 23.83 -1.04
CA ALA A 341 -22.12 22.79 -1.14
C ALA A 341 -21.88 21.66 -0.12
N GLU A 342 -22.96 20.98 0.25
CA GLU A 342 -22.91 19.73 1.00
C GLU A 342 -23.72 18.66 0.25
N TYR A 343 -23.18 17.45 0.18
CA TYR A 343 -23.85 16.29 -0.42
C TYR A 343 -23.80 15.11 0.54
N PRO A 344 -24.84 14.28 0.65
CA PRO A 344 -24.70 12.99 1.30
C PRO A 344 -23.68 12.12 0.55
N VAL A 345 -22.94 11.25 1.24
CA VAL A 345 -21.92 10.38 0.63
C VAL A 345 -22.47 9.51 -0.51
N SER A 346 -23.76 9.14 -0.47
CA SER A 346 -24.46 8.43 -1.55
C SER A 346 -24.48 9.21 -2.87
N GLU A 347 -24.40 10.54 -2.81
CA GLU A 347 -24.39 11.46 -3.94
C GLU A 347 -22.99 12.00 -4.26
N ALA A 348 -21.93 11.34 -3.80
CA ALA A 348 -20.56 11.76 -4.08
C ALA A 348 -20.31 11.98 -5.58
N ALA A 349 -20.91 11.18 -6.47
CA ALA A 349 -20.82 11.39 -7.91
C ALA A 349 -21.25 12.80 -8.36
N ALA A 350 -22.35 13.32 -7.82
CA ALA A 350 -22.83 14.66 -8.10
C ALA A 350 -21.90 15.74 -7.50
N ALA A 351 -21.39 15.50 -6.28
CA ALA A 351 -20.43 16.37 -5.63
C ALA A 351 -19.14 16.55 -6.46
N TYR A 352 -18.56 15.45 -6.96
CA TYR A 352 -17.40 15.50 -7.83
C TYR A 352 -17.72 16.10 -9.21
N ALA A 353 -18.87 15.79 -9.79
CA ALA A 353 -19.27 16.36 -11.08
C ALA A 353 -19.34 17.89 -11.03
N ARG A 354 -19.86 18.46 -9.94
CA ARG A 354 -19.88 19.91 -9.73
C ARG A 354 -18.47 20.51 -9.76
N ILE A 355 -17.53 19.87 -9.08
CA ILE A 355 -16.12 20.29 -9.05
C ILE A 355 -15.45 20.16 -10.43
N THR A 356 -15.65 19.03 -11.12
CA THR A 356 -14.94 18.74 -12.37
C THR A 356 -15.52 19.45 -13.59
N ASN A 357 -16.82 19.78 -13.57
CA ASN A 357 -17.49 20.46 -14.68
C ASN A 357 -17.22 21.96 -14.73
N GLY A 358 -16.29 22.47 -13.90
CA GLY A 358 -15.85 23.86 -13.96
C GLY A 358 -16.81 24.84 -13.30
N ASP A 359 -17.61 24.40 -12.31
CA ASP A 359 -18.31 25.34 -11.43
C ASP A 359 -17.27 26.17 -10.67
N ALA A 360 -17.04 27.39 -11.18
CA ALA A 360 -16.00 28.27 -10.69
C ALA A 360 -16.26 28.70 -9.22
N ALA A 361 -17.52 28.71 -8.80
CA ALA A 361 -17.97 29.02 -7.45
C ALA A 361 -17.81 27.85 -6.46
N ALA A 362 -17.53 26.63 -6.92
CA ALA A 362 -17.24 25.50 -6.04
C ALA A 362 -15.84 25.62 -5.45
N VAL A 363 -15.76 25.95 -4.15
CA VAL A 363 -14.52 26.18 -3.40
C VAL A 363 -14.23 25.04 -2.43
N GLY A 364 -15.11 24.84 -1.44
CA GLY A 364 -15.15 23.66 -0.58
C GLY A 364 -16.47 22.92 -0.75
N VAL A 365 -16.43 21.64 -1.09
CA VAL A 365 -17.61 20.77 -1.17
C VAL A 365 -17.48 19.71 -0.09
N LEU A 366 -18.47 19.63 0.79
CA LEU A 366 -18.48 18.65 1.87
C LEU A 366 -19.30 17.41 1.48
N LEU A 367 -18.81 16.26 1.94
CA LEU A 367 -19.61 15.05 2.03
C LEU A 367 -20.08 14.87 3.47
N THR A 368 -21.38 14.62 3.63
CA THR A 368 -22.02 14.30 4.90
C THR A 368 -22.38 12.81 4.95
N TYR A 369 -22.45 12.29 6.17
CA TYR A 369 -22.60 10.86 6.42
C TYR A 369 -23.80 10.61 7.33
N PRO A 370 -24.50 9.47 7.18
CA PRO A 370 -25.59 9.11 8.06
C PRO A 370 -25.14 9.10 9.52
N GLN A 371 -25.88 9.77 10.39
CA GLN A 371 -25.64 9.69 11.82
C GLN A 371 -26.21 8.36 12.32
N SER A 372 -25.39 7.30 12.31
CA SER A 372 -25.69 6.10 13.09
C SER A 372 -25.36 6.33 14.57
N ASP A 373 -26.14 5.69 15.44
CA ASP A 373 -25.87 5.61 16.87
C ASP A 373 -24.41 5.21 17.11
N PRO A 374 -23.60 6.01 17.82
CA PRO A 374 -22.21 5.68 18.15
C PRO A 374 -22.07 4.34 18.89
N ALA A 375 -23.12 3.86 19.55
CA ALA A 375 -23.16 2.57 20.22
C ALA A 375 -23.32 1.38 19.26
N ARG A 376 -23.72 1.62 18.00
CA ARG A 376 -23.88 0.56 17.00
C ARG A 376 -22.51 0.14 16.47
N ALA A 377 -22.13 -1.11 16.76
CA ALA A 377 -20.88 -1.67 16.27
C ALA A 377 -20.76 -1.55 14.73
N PRO A 378 -19.55 -1.23 14.22
CA PRO A 378 -19.34 -1.08 12.79
C PRO A 378 -19.61 -2.40 12.06
N LEU A 379 -20.38 -2.35 10.96
CA LEU A 379 -20.67 -3.53 10.15
C LEU A 379 -19.39 -4.03 9.46
N ARG A 380 -18.84 -5.14 9.95
CA ARG A 380 -17.60 -5.76 9.45
C ARG A 380 -17.84 -6.81 8.37
N VAL A 381 -19.09 -7.08 8.02
CA VAL A 381 -19.47 -8.09 7.04
C VAL A 381 -20.36 -7.44 5.99
N TRP A 382 -20.00 -7.65 4.73
CA TRP A 382 -20.86 -7.45 3.58
C TRP A 382 -21.26 -8.82 3.04
N GLN A 383 -22.54 -9.00 2.71
CA GLN A 383 -23.07 -10.20 2.08
C GLN A 383 -23.93 -9.82 0.89
N SER A 384 -23.90 -10.64 -0.17
CA SER A 384 -24.90 -10.54 -1.25
C SER A 384 -26.24 -11.11 -0.81
N ASP A 385 -27.30 -10.62 -1.43
CA ASP A 385 -28.66 -11.16 -1.24
C ASP A 385 -28.77 -12.65 -1.59
N VAL A 386 -27.93 -13.11 -2.53
CA VAL A 386 -27.84 -14.51 -2.95
C VAL A 386 -26.42 -15.00 -2.74
N LEU A 387 -26.24 -16.00 -1.87
CA LEU A 387 -24.97 -16.71 -1.77
C LEU A 387 -24.81 -17.66 -2.96
N PRO A 388 -23.66 -17.64 -3.66
CA PRO A 388 -23.38 -18.61 -4.72
C PRO A 388 -23.50 -20.05 -4.18
N GLN A 389 -24.26 -20.88 -4.88
CA GLN A 389 -24.38 -22.30 -4.52
C GLN A 389 -23.11 -23.06 -4.88
N LEU A 390 -22.70 -23.96 -3.99
CA LEU A 390 -21.66 -24.95 -4.27
C LEU A 390 -22.18 -25.99 -5.25
N ARG A 391 -21.45 -26.24 -6.33
CA ARG A 391 -21.70 -27.38 -7.22
C ARG A 391 -21.13 -28.65 -6.58
N PRO A 392 -21.72 -29.83 -6.87
CA PRO A 392 -21.19 -31.11 -6.40
C PRO A 392 -19.69 -31.26 -6.74
N GLY A 393 -18.89 -31.59 -5.73
CA GLY A 393 -17.44 -31.78 -5.89
C GLY A 393 -16.59 -30.51 -5.94
N GLN A 394 -17.17 -29.32 -5.75
CA GLN A 394 -16.41 -28.10 -5.49
C GLN A 394 -16.00 -27.99 -4.01
N VAL A 395 -14.82 -27.43 -3.76
CA VAL A 395 -14.39 -27.00 -2.44
C VAL A 395 -14.86 -25.57 -2.18
N GLY A 396 -15.52 -25.34 -1.05
CA GLY A 396 -15.83 -24.01 -0.54
C GLY A 396 -14.61 -23.38 0.13
N LEU A 397 -14.13 -22.26 -0.42
CA LEU A 397 -12.90 -21.61 0.03
C LEU A 397 -13.16 -20.19 0.56
N VAL A 398 -12.46 -19.78 1.60
CA VAL A 398 -12.30 -18.36 1.98
C VAL A 398 -10.92 -17.86 1.61
N LEU A 399 -10.83 -16.73 0.92
CA LEU A 399 -9.56 -16.04 0.67
C LEU A 399 -9.27 -15.05 1.80
N VAL A 400 -8.16 -15.23 2.51
CA VAL A 400 -7.72 -14.38 3.62
C VAL A 400 -6.52 -13.56 3.19
N GLY A 401 -6.69 -12.25 3.09
CA GLY A 401 -5.68 -11.34 2.54
C GLY A 401 -5.86 -11.13 1.04
N SER A 402 -6.34 -9.95 0.65
CA SER A 402 -6.44 -9.52 -0.76
C SER A 402 -5.33 -8.53 -1.14
N GLY A 403 -4.13 -8.76 -0.61
CA GLY A 403 -2.94 -7.97 -0.93
C GLY A 403 -2.49 -8.14 -2.38
N GLN A 404 -1.41 -7.44 -2.75
CA GLN A 404 -0.93 -7.43 -4.13
C GLN A 404 -0.62 -8.84 -4.66
N PHE A 405 0.05 -9.69 -3.87
CA PHE A 405 0.35 -11.05 -4.30
C PHE A 405 -0.92 -11.88 -4.58
N ALA A 406 -1.89 -11.85 -3.66
CA ALA A 406 -3.17 -12.54 -3.85
C ALA A 406 -3.91 -12.07 -5.11
N ARG A 407 -3.93 -10.76 -5.37
CA ARG A 407 -4.57 -10.19 -6.57
C ARG A 407 -3.88 -10.59 -7.87
N LEU A 408 -2.56 -10.65 -7.87
CA LEU A 408 -1.78 -10.98 -9.07
C LEU A 408 -1.70 -12.49 -9.33
N MET A 409 -1.73 -13.31 -8.27
CA MET A 409 -1.49 -14.75 -8.36
C MET A 409 -2.73 -15.58 -8.02
N HIS A 410 -3.30 -15.43 -6.83
CA HIS A 410 -4.40 -16.29 -6.38
C HIS A 410 -5.74 -15.96 -7.05
N VAL A 411 -6.10 -14.68 -7.23
CA VAL A 411 -7.37 -14.31 -7.86
C VAL A 411 -7.48 -14.88 -9.30
N PRO A 412 -6.47 -14.73 -10.19
CA PRO A 412 -6.51 -15.36 -11.51
C PRO A 412 -6.53 -16.89 -11.46
N ASN A 413 -5.77 -17.50 -10.54
CA ASN A 413 -5.73 -18.96 -10.40
C ASN A 413 -7.07 -19.53 -9.90
N LEU A 414 -7.71 -18.87 -8.93
CA LEU A 414 -9.04 -19.25 -8.42
C LEU A 414 -10.11 -19.10 -9.52
N LYS A 415 -10.06 -18.04 -10.34
CA LYS A 415 -10.91 -17.91 -11.54
C LYS A 415 -10.69 -19.08 -12.51
N ALA A 416 -9.44 -19.43 -12.79
CA ALA A 416 -9.10 -20.53 -13.69
C ALA A 416 -9.52 -21.91 -13.13
N LEU A 417 -9.68 -22.03 -11.81
CA LEU A 417 -10.09 -23.24 -11.10
C LEU A 417 -11.57 -23.21 -10.67
N GLN A 418 -12.39 -22.28 -11.19
CA GLN A 418 -13.78 -22.09 -10.75
C GLN A 418 -14.67 -23.34 -10.89
N SER A 419 -14.30 -24.34 -11.69
CA SER A 419 -15.00 -25.64 -11.74
C SER A 419 -14.71 -26.54 -10.53
N GLU A 420 -13.61 -26.29 -9.82
CA GLU A 420 -13.09 -27.10 -8.72
C GLU A 420 -13.23 -26.40 -7.36
N VAL A 421 -13.27 -25.06 -7.35
CA VAL A 421 -13.39 -24.24 -6.15
C VAL A 421 -14.47 -23.17 -6.30
N MET A 422 -15.17 -22.88 -5.21
CA MET A 422 -16.05 -21.72 -5.08
C MET A 422 -15.57 -20.86 -3.92
N VAL A 423 -15.25 -19.60 -4.18
CA VAL A 423 -14.85 -18.67 -3.12
C VAL A 423 -16.12 -18.19 -2.42
N ARG A 424 -16.31 -18.58 -1.17
CA ARG A 424 -17.49 -18.22 -0.36
C ARG A 424 -17.38 -16.81 0.22
N GLY A 425 -16.17 -16.44 0.63
CA GLY A 425 -15.91 -15.14 1.24
C GLY A 425 -14.48 -14.67 1.03
N VAL A 426 -14.28 -13.36 1.14
CA VAL A 426 -12.95 -12.74 1.14
C VAL A 426 -12.76 -11.91 2.41
N VAL A 427 -11.61 -12.07 3.06
CA VAL A 427 -11.22 -11.33 4.26
C VAL A 427 -10.04 -10.41 3.95
N SER A 428 -10.10 -9.17 4.42
CA SER A 428 -8.95 -8.25 4.35
C SER A 428 -9.01 -7.23 5.49
N ALA A 429 -7.89 -6.56 5.78
CA ALA A 429 -7.84 -5.51 6.79
C ALA A 429 -8.69 -4.28 6.41
N THR A 430 -8.92 -4.04 5.11
CA THR A 430 -9.75 -2.94 4.60
C THR A 430 -10.95 -3.48 3.82
N GLY A 431 -12.14 -2.94 4.07
CA GLY A 431 -13.36 -3.40 3.40
C GLY A 431 -13.34 -3.23 1.89
N GLY A 432 -12.83 -2.11 1.39
CA GLY A 432 -12.69 -1.87 -0.05
C GLY A 432 -11.87 -2.95 -0.75
N SER A 433 -10.75 -3.38 -0.14
CA SER A 433 -9.93 -4.42 -0.73
C SER A 433 -10.57 -5.82 -0.65
N ALA A 434 -11.30 -6.12 0.42
CA ALA A 434 -12.07 -7.37 0.54
C ALA A 434 -13.20 -7.41 -0.50
N ARG A 435 -13.99 -6.34 -0.59
CA ARG A 435 -15.15 -6.23 -1.49
C ARG A 435 -14.76 -6.34 -2.96
N GLN A 436 -13.69 -5.68 -3.34
CA GLN A 436 -13.18 -5.71 -4.70
C GLN A 436 -12.72 -7.11 -5.13
N ALA A 437 -11.99 -7.81 -4.26
CA ALA A 437 -11.57 -9.18 -4.52
C ALA A 437 -12.77 -10.14 -4.52
N ALA A 438 -13.74 -9.94 -3.63
CA ALA A 438 -14.99 -10.70 -3.62
C ALA A 438 -15.76 -10.51 -4.93
N GLN A 439 -15.87 -9.28 -5.43
CA GLN A 439 -16.50 -9.02 -6.73
C GLN A 439 -15.77 -9.72 -7.87
N ALA A 440 -14.43 -9.65 -7.90
CA ALA A 440 -13.64 -10.32 -8.92
C ALA A 440 -13.82 -11.84 -8.89
N LEU A 441 -14.04 -12.44 -7.72
CA LEU A 441 -14.20 -13.89 -7.54
C LEU A 441 -15.67 -14.34 -7.51
N HIS A 442 -16.62 -13.43 -7.70
CA HIS A 442 -18.06 -13.67 -7.51
C HIS A 442 -18.39 -14.27 -6.13
N ALA A 443 -17.63 -13.91 -5.10
CA ALA A 443 -17.85 -14.39 -3.74
C ALA A 443 -19.06 -13.70 -3.10
N GLY A 444 -19.85 -14.48 -2.36
CA GLY A 444 -21.08 -14.01 -1.71
C GLY A 444 -20.85 -13.19 -0.44
N SER A 445 -19.61 -13.10 0.05
CA SER A 445 -19.28 -12.31 1.23
C SER A 445 -17.91 -11.63 1.13
N ALA A 446 -17.81 -10.46 1.75
CA ALA A 446 -16.56 -9.75 1.99
C ALA A 446 -16.57 -9.27 3.44
N THR A 447 -15.47 -9.40 4.17
CA THR A 447 -15.43 -9.07 5.60
C THR A 447 -14.07 -8.56 6.04
N THR A 448 -14.06 -7.81 7.14
CA THR A 448 -12.84 -7.49 7.91
C THR A 448 -12.73 -8.30 9.20
N ASP A 449 -13.74 -9.10 9.51
CA ASP A 449 -13.76 -10.07 10.60
C ASP A 449 -13.45 -11.47 10.04
N PHE A 450 -12.32 -12.03 10.49
CA PHE A 450 -11.88 -13.35 10.06
C PHE A 450 -12.74 -14.48 10.64
N ALA A 451 -13.21 -14.35 11.90
CA ALA A 451 -14.05 -15.37 12.52
C ALA A 451 -15.40 -15.48 11.80
N ALA A 452 -16.00 -14.35 11.43
CA ALA A 452 -17.22 -14.31 10.62
C ALA A 452 -17.06 -15.03 9.27
N ALA A 453 -15.88 -14.95 8.65
CA ALA A 453 -15.60 -15.65 7.39
C ALA A 453 -15.51 -17.17 7.57
N LEU A 454 -14.88 -17.62 8.65
CA LEU A 454 -14.76 -19.06 8.99
C LEU A 454 -16.13 -19.69 9.28
N ALA A 455 -17.06 -18.90 9.83
CA ALA A 455 -18.42 -19.32 10.13
C ALA A 455 -19.36 -19.38 8.92
N LEU A 456 -18.93 -18.96 7.72
CA LEU A 456 -19.77 -19.03 6.52
C LEU A 456 -20.15 -20.49 6.20
N PRO A 457 -21.41 -20.76 5.81
CA PRO A 457 -21.87 -22.10 5.50
C PRO A 457 -21.13 -22.65 4.28
N GLY A 458 -20.79 -23.94 4.29
CA GLY A 458 -20.09 -24.63 3.19
C GLY A 458 -18.72 -24.01 2.86
N VAL A 459 -17.96 -23.64 3.90
CA VAL A 459 -16.51 -23.39 3.81
C VAL A 459 -15.80 -24.63 4.31
N ASP A 460 -14.98 -25.23 3.45
CA ASP A 460 -14.18 -26.43 3.74
C ASP A 460 -12.71 -26.04 4.00
N ALA A 461 -12.24 -24.96 3.36
CA ALA A 461 -10.85 -24.54 3.40
C ALA A 461 -10.66 -23.01 3.43
N VAL A 462 -9.48 -22.57 3.84
CA VAL A 462 -9.02 -21.18 3.72
C VAL A 462 -7.72 -21.08 2.92
N LEU A 463 -7.56 -19.99 2.18
CA LEU A 463 -6.30 -19.61 1.53
C LEU A 463 -5.78 -18.32 2.18
N ILE A 464 -4.69 -18.42 2.94
CA ILE A 464 -4.07 -17.32 3.69
C ILE A 464 -2.91 -16.74 2.87
N ALA A 465 -3.05 -15.46 2.49
CA ALA A 465 -2.08 -14.67 1.74
C ALA A 465 -1.89 -13.28 2.39
N THR A 466 -1.78 -13.27 3.73
CA THR A 466 -1.61 -12.07 4.55
C THR A 466 -0.13 -11.73 4.73
N ARG A 467 0.22 -10.91 5.74
CA ARG A 467 1.62 -10.65 6.11
C ARG A 467 2.17 -11.85 6.88
N HIS A 468 3.48 -12.11 6.79
CA HIS A 468 4.09 -13.32 7.34
C HIS A 468 3.81 -13.49 8.86
N ASN A 469 3.86 -12.40 9.62
CA ASN A 469 3.56 -12.39 11.06
C ASN A 469 2.12 -12.77 11.43
N LEU A 470 1.21 -12.88 10.47
CA LEU A 470 -0.19 -13.29 10.70
C LEU A 470 -0.44 -14.76 10.31
N HIS A 471 0.48 -15.39 9.57
CA HIS A 471 0.25 -16.71 8.97
C HIS A 471 -0.04 -17.79 10.01
N ALA A 472 0.81 -17.91 11.04
CA ALA A 472 0.69 -18.97 12.03
C ALA A 472 -0.60 -18.84 12.86
N ALA A 473 -0.86 -17.64 13.41
CA ALA A 473 -2.06 -17.38 14.20
C ALA A 473 -3.35 -17.59 13.39
N GLN A 474 -3.39 -17.14 12.13
CA GLN A 474 -4.56 -17.34 11.27
C GLN A 474 -4.75 -18.81 10.86
N SER A 475 -3.67 -19.55 10.63
CA SER A 475 -3.72 -20.97 10.32
C SER A 475 -4.28 -21.76 11.49
N ILE A 476 -3.79 -21.52 12.70
CA ILE A 476 -4.30 -22.15 13.94
C ILE A 476 -5.79 -21.84 14.14
N GLN A 477 -6.20 -20.59 13.95
CA GLN A 477 -7.60 -20.20 14.09
C GLN A 477 -8.50 -20.92 13.07
N ALA A 478 -8.05 -21.08 11.83
CA ALA A 478 -8.81 -21.80 10.80
C ALA A 478 -8.91 -23.30 11.07
N LEU A 479 -7.81 -23.93 11.50
CA LEU A 479 -7.77 -25.35 11.88
C LEU A 479 -8.72 -25.64 13.05
N ARG A 480 -8.69 -24.80 14.09
CA ARG A 480 -9.64 -24.87 15.22
C ARG A 480 -11.09 -24.69 14.83
N ALA A 481 -11.35 -23.94 13.77
CA ALA A 481 -12.69 -23.78 13.19
C ALA A 481 -13.09 -24.94 12.26
N GLY A 482 -12.29 -26.01 12.20
CA GLY A 482 -12.57 -27.21 11.39
C GLY A 482 -12.28 -27.03 9.90
N LYS A 483 -11.40 -26.09 9.52
CA LYS A 483 -11.13 -25.75 8.11
C LYS A 483 -9.74 -26.21 7.68
N HIS A 484 -9.63 -26.79 6.49
CA HIS A 484 -8.34 -27.03 5.85
C HIS A 484 -7.63 -25.71 5.54
N VAL A 485 -6.30 -25.70 5.57
CA VAL A 485 -5.50 -24.48 5.39
C VAL A 485 -4.59 -24.62 4.17
N PHE A 486 -4.62 -23.62 3.31
CA PHE A 486 -3.51 -23.28 2.42
C PHE A 486 -2.93 -21.96 2.91
N VAL A 487 -1.66 -21.93 3.28
CA VAL A 487 -0.99 -20.72 3.74
C VAL A 487 0.20 -20.41 2.85
N GLU A 488 0.30 -19.17 2.38
CA GLU A 488 1.48 -18.72 1.65
C GLU A 488 2.73 -18.78 2.52
N LYS A 489 3.89 -18.88 1.89
CA LYS A 489 5.16 -18.97 2.61
C LYS A 489 5.56 -17.61 3.22
N PRO A 490 6.33 -17.61 4.32
CA PRO A 490 6.68 -18.76 5.17
C PRO A 490 5.48 -19.17 6.06
N LEU A 491 5.50 -20.38 6.63
CA LEU A 491 4.42 -20.85 7.51
C LEU A 491 4.27 -19.98 8.79
N GLY A 492 5.39 -19.51 9.32
CA GLY A 492 5.51 -18.61 10.45
C GLY A 492 6.85 -17.85 10.39
N LEU A 493 7.06 -16.90 11.29
CA LEU A 493 8.31 -16.13 11.37
C LEU A 493 9.45 -16.93 12.01
N ASP A 494 9.12 -17.92 12.84
CA ASP A 494 10.09 -18.80 13.48
C ASP A 494 9.62 -20.26 13.52
N ALA A 495 10.51 -21.15 13.97
CA ALA A 495 10.24 -22.57 14.08
C ALA A 495 9.19 -22.91 15.16
N GLY A 496 9.08 -22.12 16.23
CA GLY A 496 8.09 -22.31 17.28
C GLY A 496 6.67 -22.08 16.76
N GLU A 497 6.47 -20.98 16.03
CA GLU A 497 5.22 -20.70 15.34
C GLU A 497 4.86 -21.80 14.33
N CYS A 498 5.81 -22.23 13.50
CA CYS A 498 5.59 -23.32 12.54
C CYS A 498 5.19 -24.64 13.22
N ARG A 499 5.85 -24.97 14.35
CA ARG A 499 5.56 -26.17 15.14
C ARG A 499 4.17 -26.12 15.76
N ALA A 500 3.73 -24.95 16.24
CA ALA A 500 2.38 -24.78 16.76
C ALA A 500 1.30 -25.04 15.68
N VAL A 501 1.52 -24.59 14.45
CA VAL A 501 0.59 -24.88 13.33
C VAL A 501 0.57 -26.37 12.99
N LEU A 502 1.74 -27.03 12.96
CA LEU A 502 1.84 -28.46 12.69
C LEU A 502 1.05 -29.28 13.73
N VAL A 503 1.28 -29.01 15.02
CA VAL A 503 0.58 -29.69 16.12
C VAL A 503 -0.94 -29.51 16.01
N GLU A 504 -1.40 -28.31 15.70
CA GLU A 504 -2.83 -28.03 15.53
C GLU A 504 -3.41 -28.79 14.32
N ALA A 505 -2.69 -28.84 13.19
CA ALA A 505 -3.14 -29.55 12.00
C ALA A 505 -3.25 -31.06 12.23
N GLU A 506 -2.27 -31.65 12.91
CA GLU A 506 -2.29 -33.06 13.30
C GLU A 506 -3.40 -33.37 14.31
N SER A 507 -3.55 -32.51 15.34
CA SER A 507 -4.60 -32.66 16.36
C SER A 507 -6.01 -32.54 15.79
N ALA A 508 -6.22 -31.66 14.81
CA ALA A 508 -7.52 -31.48 14.16
C ALA A 508 -7.77 -32.51 13.04
N ALA A 509 -6.78 -33.33 12.68
CA ALA A 509 -6.80 -34.21 11.51
C ALA A 509 -7.15 -33.46 10.20
N LEU A 510 -6.63 -32.24 10.06
CA LEU A 510 -6.89 -31.36 8.92
C LEU A 510 -5.61 -31.08 8.12
N LEU A 511 -5.77 -31.00 6.81
CA LEU A 511 -4.70 -30.59 5.89
C LEU A 511 -4.28 -29.13 6.13
N CYS A 512 -2.96 -28.91 6.21
CA CYS A 512 -2.34 -27.58 6.18
C CYS A 512 -1.21 -27.56 5.16
N ALA A 513 -1.46 -26.98 3.98
CA ALA A 513 -0.52 -26.83 2.89
C ALA A 513 0.25 -25.50 2.99
N VAL A 514 1.55 -25.54 2.70
CA VAL A 514 2.40 -24.33 2.61
C VAL A 514 2.63 -23.98 1.14
N GLY A 515 2.70 -22.69 0.82
CA GLY A 515 2.87 -22.12 -0.53
C GLY A 515 4.19 -22.45 -1.25
N PHE A 516 4.81 -23.62 -1.05
CA PHE A 516 6.03 -24.06 -1.71
C PHE A 516 5.78 -24.55 -3.15
N ASN A 517 5.35 -23.61 -4.00
CA ASN A 517 4.88 -23.88 -5.35
C ASN A 517 5.93 -24.50 -6.29
N ARG A 518 7.24 -24.35 -6.00
CA ARG A 518 8.31 -24.79 -6.91
C ARG A 518 8.32 -26.29 -7.15
N ARG A 519 7.92 -27.09 -6.16
CA ARG A 519 7.76 -28.55 -6.31
C ARG A 519 6.74 -28.94 -7.38
N PHE A 520 5.82 -28.02 -7.71
CA PHE A 520 4.74 -28.22 -8.67
C PHE A 520 5.00 -27.59 -10.04
N SER A 521 6.20 -27.04 -10.27
CA SER A 521 6.60 -26.64 -11.61
C SER A 521 6.82 -27.87 -12.49
N ALA A 522 6.29 -27.85 -13.72
CA ALA A 522 6.49 -28.93 -14.68
C ALA A 522 7.97 -29.30 -14.90
N LEU A 523 8.87 -28.31 -14.90
CA LEU A 523 10.30 -28.55 -15.11
C LEU A 523 11.02 -28.98 -13.82
N ALA A 524 10.56 -28.54 -12.65
CA ALA A 524 11.12 -29.03 -11.38
C ALA A 524 10.73 -30.50 -11.13
N ILE A 525 9.50 -30.89 -11.47
CA ILE A 525 9.05 -32.29 -11.46
C ILE A 525 9.89 -33.13 -12.41
N ALA A 526 10.13 -32.66 -13.63
CA ALA A 526 10.98 -33.37 -14.60
C ALA A 526 12.42 -33.53 -14.10
N LEU A 527 12.97 -32.52 -13.43
CA LEU A 527 14.28 -32.62 -12.77
C LEU A 527 14.26 -33.65 -11.63
N LYS A 528 13.27 -33.60 -10.73
CA LYS A 528 13.12 -34.56 -9.64
C LYS A 528 13.03 -36.00 -10.13
N GLN A 529 12.22 -36.25 -11.16
CA GLN A 529 12.10 -37.58 -11.80
C GLN A 529 13.41 -38.08 -12.42
N SER A 530 14.28 -37.18 -12.86
CA SER A 530 15.62 -37.52 -13.34
C SER A 530 16.53 -37.91 -12.17
N LEU A 531 16.54 -37.09 -11.12
CA LEU A 531 17.35 -37.31 -9.91
C LEU A 531 16.96 -38.59 -9.17
N ASP A 532 15.68 -38.94 -9.13
CA ASP A 532 15.19 -40.18 -8.50
C ASP A 532 15.67 -41.46 -9.19
N LYS A 533 16.19 -41.34 -10.41
CA LYS A 533 16.79 -42.44 -11.17
C LYS A 533 18.31 -42.46 -11.07
N THR A 534 18.91 -41.52 -10.37
CA THR A 534 20.36 -41.48 -10.10
C THR A 534 20.67 -42.08 -8.74
N VAL A 535 21.80 -42.78 -8.65
CA VAL A 535 22.28 -43.40 -7.40
C VAL A 535 23.42 -42.55 -6.83
N GLY A 536 23.43 -42.40 -5.50
CA GLY A 536 24.49 -41.71 -4.77
C GLY A 536 24.16 -40.25 -4.41
N PRO A 537 25.09 -39.57 -3.71
CA PRO A 537 24.92 -38.20 -3.26
C PRO A 537 24.88 -37.23 -4.45
N LYS A 538 24.23 -36.09 -4.23
CA LYS A 538 23.98 -35.05 -5.24
C LYS A 538 24.71 -33.78 -4.84
N GLN A 539 25.27 -33.08 -5.82
CA GLN A 539 25.82 -31.73 -5.64
C GLN A 539 24.89 -30.72 -6.31
N LEU A 540 24.34 -29.77 -5.54
CA LEU A 540 23.43 -28.75 -6.06
C LEU A 540 24.00 -27.33 -5.87
N SER A 541 23.83 -26.48 -6.87
CA SER A 541 24.12 -25.04 -6.80
C SER A 541 22.89 -24.26 -7.25
N TYR A 542 22.34 -23.43 -6.38
CA TYR A 542 21.15 -22.64 -6.63
C TYR A 542 21.45 -21.14 -6.51
N ARG A 543 21.52 -20.45 -7.63
CA ARG A 543 21.63 -18.99 -7.68
C ARG A 543 20.25 -18.33 -7.72
N VAL A 544 20.02 -17.37 -6.82
CA VAL A 544 18.87 -16.47 -6.79
C VAL A 544 19.36 -15.04 -6.92
N ASN A 545 19.13 -14.47 -8.10
CA ASN A 545 19.39 -13.07 -8.43
C ASN A 545 18.12 -12.25 -8.15
N ALA A 546 17.99 -11.81 -6.91
CA ALA A 546 16.92 -10.93 -6.47
C ALA A 546 17.24 -9.47 -6.83
N GLY A 547 16.20 -8.61 -6.80
CA GLY A 547 16.42 -7.17 -6.86
C GLY A 547 16.59 -6.58 -5.46
N ALA A 548 17.19 -5.40 -5.37
CA ALA A 548 17.19 -4.58 -4.16
C ALA A 548 15.75 -4.24 -3.72
N LEU A 549 15.53 -4.21 -2.41
CA LEU A 549 14.29 -3.74 -1.81
C LEU A 549 14.54 -2.33 -1.25
N PRO A 550 13.52 -1.45 -1.28
CA PRO A 550 13.56 -0.21 -0.51
C PRO A 550 13.88 -0.47 0.96
N ALA A 551 14.62 0.42 1.61
CA ALA A 551 15.04 0.26 3.01
C ALA A 551 13.86 0.17 3.99
N ASP A 552 12.73 0.79 3.65
CA ASP A 552 11.49 0.82 4.41
C ASP A 552 10.52 -0.34 4.06
N HIS A 553 10.94 -1.27 3.21
CA HIS A 553 10.07 -2.36 2.78
C HIS A 553 9.74 -3.32 3.94
N TRP A 554 8.45 -3.56 4.18
CA TRP A 554 7.93 -4.40 5.28
C TRP A 554 8.60 -5.78 5.44
N LEU A 555 9.09 -6.38 4.35
CA LEU A 555 9.78 -7.68 4.40
C LEU A 555 11.06 -7.62 5.25
N LEU A 556 11.75 -6.48 5.24
CA LEU A 556 12.97 -6.25 6.00
C LEU A 556 12.70 -6.01 7.49
N ASN A 557 11.44 -5.75 7.88
CA ASN A 557 11.06 -5.62 9.27
C ASN A 557 11.05 -7.02 9.94
N PRO A 558 11.88 -7.27 10.96
CA PRO A 558 11.96 -8.58 11.60
C PRO A 558 10.62 -9.05 12.20
N ALA A 559 9.82 -8.14 12.74
CA ALA A 559 8.55 -8.45 13.39
C ALA A 559 7.38 -8.67 12.42
N ILE A 560 7.54 -8.32 11.13
CA ILE A 560 6.46 -8.44 10.12
C ILE A 560 6.86 -9.43 9.03
N GLY A 561 8.05 -9.27 8.46
CA GLY A 561 8.53 -10.03 7.31
C GLY A 561 9.58 -11.10 7.62
N GLY A 562 10.31 -10.96 8.73
CA GLY A 562 11.38 -11.88 9.14
C GLY A 562 12.68 -11.76 8.33
N GLY A 563 12.78 -10.76 7.44
CA GLY A 563 13.90 -10.61 6.52
C GLY A 563 13.84 -11.58 5.33
N ARG A 564 14.84 -11.50 4.44
CA ARG A 564 14.85 -12.30 3.20
C ARG A 564 15.07 -13.79 3.42
N LEU A 565 15.88 -14.16 4.40
CA LEU A 565 16.19 -15.57 4.67
C LEU A 565 14.96 -16.35 5.14
N VAL A 566 14.17 -15.79 6.05
CA VAL A 566 12.89 -16.39 6.50
C VAL A 566 11.83 -16.24 5.42
N GLY A 567 11.66 -15.03 4.88
CA GLY A 567 10.55 -14.73 3.98
C GLY A 567 10.68 -15.26 2.56
N GLU A 568 11.89 -15.37 1.99
CA GLU A 568 12.14 -15.91 0.65
C GLU A 568 13.00 -17.17 0.69
N GLY A 569 14.00 -17.23 1.58
CA GLY A 569 14.93 -18.35 1.70
C GLY A 569 14.26 -19.69 1.99
N CYS A 570 13.11 -19.68 2.68
CA CYS A 570 12.29 -20.87 2.91
C CYS A 570 11.93 -21.63 1.62
N HIS A 571 11.75 -20.94 0.49
CA HIS A 571 11.50 -21.60 -0.80
C HIS A 571 12.69 -22.45 -1.26
N PHE A 572 13.91 -21.99 -1.00
CA PHE A 572 15.11 -22.64 -1.49
C PHE A 572 15.50 -23.80 -0.59
N PHE A 573 15.35 -23.64 0.73
CA PHE A 573 15.47 -24.75 1.68
C PHE A 573 14.50 -25.88 1.34
N ASP A 574 13.22 -25.54 1.13
CA ASP A 574 12.19 -26.50 0.74
C ASP A 574 12.53 -27.24 -0.55
N LEU A 575 12.89 -26.49 -1.61
CA LEU A 575 13.13 -27.08 -2.92
C LEU A 575 14.40 -27.95 -2.92
N LEU A 576 15.46 -27.54 -2.22
CA LEU A 576 16.70 -28.33 -2.12
C LEU A 576 16.47 -29.63 -1.36
N TYR A 577 15.74 -29.59 -0.23
CA TYR A 577 15.30 -30.79 0.47
C TYR A 577 14.54 -31.73 -0.47
N TRP A 578 13.53 -31.20 -1.18
CA TRP A 578 12.73 -32.01 -2.08
C TRP A 578 13.54 -32.61 -3.22
N LEU A 579 14.46 -31.85 -3.84
CA LEU A 579 15.32 -32.35 -4.92
C LEU A 579 16.34 -33.38 -4.43
N CYS A 580 16.89 -33.22 -3.22
CA CYS A 580 17.82 -34.19 -2.65
C CYS A 580 17.11 -35.50 -2.25
N GLY A 581 15.86 -35.39 -1.77
CA GLY A 581 15.10 -36.53 -1.27
C GLY A 581 15.64 -37.07 0.06
N SER A 582 16.34 -36.23 0.82
CA SER A 582 17.03 -36.58 2.06
C SER A 582 16.92 -35.43 3.07
N GLU A 583 17.07 -35.72 4.37
CA GLU A 583 16.93 -34.73 5.45
C GLU A 583 18.18 -33.85 5.58
N PRO A 584 18.03 -32.51 5.71
CA PRO A 584 19.15 -31.62 6.00
C PRO A 584 19.66 -31.84 7.42
N VAL A 585 20.98 -31.90 7.58
CA VAL A 585 21.67 -32.20 8.84
C VAL A 585 22.39 -30.98 9.40
N SER A 586 22.98 -30.15 8.53
CA SER A 586 23.69 -28.94 8.96
C SER A 586 23.63 -27.85 7.92
N VAL A 587 23.82 -26.60 8.36
CA VAL A 587 23.90 -25.40 7.52
C VAL A 587 25.12 -24.56 7.91
N ALA A 588 25.92 -24.19 6.93
CA ALA A 588 26.88 -23.09 7.03
C ALA A 588 26.35 -21.89 6.23
N ALA A 589 26.54 -20.67 6.73
CA ALA A 589 26.06 -19.46 6.06
C ALA A 589 27.05 -18.30 6.17
N GLN A 590 27.13 -17.48 5.12
CA GLN A 590 27.92 -16.25 5.07
C GLN A 590 27.16 -15.16 4.30
N SER A 591 27.31 -13.91 4.71
CA SER A 591 26.68 -12.76 4.07
C SER A 591 27.69 -11.73 3.56
N VAL A 592 27.28 -10.97 2.55
CA VAL A 592 27.99 -9.74 2.17
C VAL A 592 27.53 -8.62 3.11
N GLY A 593 28.44 -8.15 3.96
CA GLY A 593 28.11 -7.14 4.97
C GLY A 593 27.32 -7.72 6.16
N ALA A 594 26.71 -6.82 6.93
CA ALA A 594 26.10 -7.15 8.22
C ALA A 594 24.64 -7.66 8.14
N THR A 595 23.99 -7.63 6.97
CA THR A 595 22.60 -8.07 6.82
C THR A 595 22.50 -9.41 6.10
N ALA A 596 21.46 -10.19 6.42
CA ALA A 596 21.17 -11.47 5.76
C ALA A 596 20.47 -11.30 4.39
N ASP A 597 20.61 -10.13 3.74
CA ASP A 597 19.95 -9.82 2.48
C ASP A 597 20.70 -10.35 1.25
N ASP A 598 22.02 -10.50 1.38
CA ASP A 598 22.94 -11.09 0.42
C ASP A 598 23.68 -12.22 1.11
N VAL A 599 23.21 -13.46 0.92
CA VAL A 599 23.63 -14.62 1.71
C VAL A 599 23.92 -15.84 0.84
N ALA A 600 25.00 -16.54 1.17
CA ALA A 600 25.30 -17.88 0.69
C ALA A 600 25.09 -18.88 1.83
N CYS A 601 24.33 -19.94 1.57
CA CYS A 601 24.12 -21.03 2.52
C CYS A 601 24.53 -22.35 1.88
N THR A 602 25.26 -23.19 2.62
CA THR A 602 25.61 -24.56 2.24
C THR A 602 24.95 -25.52 3.22
N LEU A 603 24.16 -26.46 2.68
CA LEU A 603 23.45 -27.50 3.40
C LEU A 603 24.12 -28.86 3.15
N THR A 604 24.25 -29.65 4.21
CA THR A 604 24.63 -31.07 4.12
C THR A 604 23.42 -31.94 4.44
N PHE A 605 23.23 -33.03 3.68
CA PHE A 605 22.10 -33.95 3.85
C PHE A 605 22.55 -35.30 4.40
N SER A 606 21.63 -36.07 4.98
CA SER A 606 21.92 -37.35 5.61
C SER A 606 22.35 -38.45 4.64
N ASP A 607 22.10 -38.29 3.33
CA ASP A 607 22.59 -39.18 2.26
C ASP A 607 23.98 -38.78 1.73
N GLY A 608 24.62 -37.77 2.32
CA GLY A 608 25.89 -37.20 1.87
C GLY A 608 25.77 -36.17 0.74
N SER A 609 24.56 -35.85 0.27
CA SER A 609 24.35 -34.76 -0.68
C SER A 609 24.75 -33.41 -0.07
N VAL A 610 25.19 -32.49 -0.92
CA VAL A 610 25.53 -31.12 -0.55
C VAL A 610 24.84 -30.15 -1.50
N ALA A 611 24.18 -29.15 -0.94
CA ALA A 611 23.54 -28.11 -1.72
C ALA A 611 23.96 -26.73 -1.25
N THR A 612 24.34 -25.87 -2.18
CA THR A 612 24.59 -24.45 -1.89
C THR A 612 23.53 -23.61 -2.58
N PHE A 613 22.97 -22.63 -1.88
CA PHE A 613 22.27 -21.53 -2.55
C PHE A 613 22.91 -20.19 -2.24
N VAL A 614 22.92 -19.32 -3.25
CA VAL A 614 23.33 -17.92 -3.15
C VAL A 614 22.12 -17.07 -3.46
N TYR A 615 21.70 -16.29 -2.47
CA TYR A 615 20.69 -15.26 -2.63
C TYR A 615 21.37 -13.91 -2.64
N SER A 616 21.21 -13.14 -3.71
CA SER A 616 21.79 -11.80 -3.77
C SER A 616 20.90 -10.79 -4.46
N ALA A 617 20.89 -9.57 -3.93
CA ALA A 617 20.29 -8.37 -4.50
C ALA A 617 21.27 -7.51 -5.33
N LEU A 618 22.53 -7.93 -5.45
CA LEU A 618 23.62 -7.19 -6.10
C LEU A 618 23.71 -7.43 -7.62
N GLY A 619 22.96 -8.40 -8.16
CA GLY A 619 23.06 -8.80 -9.56
C GLY A 619 22.23 -7.95 -10.53
N ASP A 620 22.64 -7.94 -11.81
CA ASP A 620 21.90 -7.29 -12.89
C ASP A 620 20.60 -8.05 -13.18
N ALA A 621 19.47 -7.35 -13.26
CA ALA A 621 18.15 -7.93 -13.51
C ALA A 621 18.04 -8.68 -14.86
N ARG A 622 18.98 -8.49 -15.79
CA ARG A 622 19.07 -9.20 -17.07
C ARG A 622 19.60 -10.64 -16.93
N ALA A 623 20.26 -10.99 -15.84
CA ALA A 623 20.97 -12.28 -15.68
C ALA A 623 20.08 -13.49 -15.30
N GLY A 624 18.76 -13.42 -15.57
CA GLY A 624 17.77 -14.39 -15.08
C GLY A 624 17.59 -14.32 -13.56
N LYS A 625 16.43 -14.74 -13.03
CA LYS A 625 16.17 -14.65 -11.59
C LYS A 625 16.75 -15.85 -10.86
N GLU A 626 16.55 -17.05 -11.39
CA GLU A 626 16.77 -18.30 -10.64
C GLU A 626 17.41 -19.36 -11.53
N ARG A 627 18.49 -19.97 -11.04
CA ARG A 627 19.20 -21.04 -11.73
C ARG A 627 19.61 -22.12 -10.75
N ILE A 628 19.27 -23.36 -11.06
CA ILE A 628 19.66 -24.55 -10.30
C ILE A 628 20.54 -25.40 -11.20
N GLU A 629 21.69 -25.78 -10.72
CA GLU A 629 22.63 -26.69 -11.36
C GLU A 629 22.83 -27.90 -10.46
N VAL A 630 22.74 -29.11 -11.02
CA VAL A 630 22.82 -30.36 -10.27
C VAL A 630 23.77 -31.32 -10.96
N MET A 631 24.75 -31.82 -10.21
CA MET A 631 25.63 -32.92 -10.64
C MET A 631 25.32 -34.16 -9.82
N ALA A 632 24.94 -35.24 -10.49
CA ALA A 632 24.58 -36.50 -9.86
C ALA A 632 24.69 -37.66 -10.85
N GLY A 633 25.14 -38.84 -10.39
CA GLY A 633 25.19 -40.06 -11.21
C GLY A 633 26.00 -39.94 -12.51
N GLY A 634 27.03 -39.09 -12.55
CA GLY A 634 27.84 -38.82 -13.75
C GLY A 634 27.21 -37.86 -14.76
N GLY A 635 26.03 -37.31 -14.47
CA GLY A 635 25.34 -36.34 -15.32
C GLY A 635 25.22 -34.94 -14.71
N LEU A 636 24.71 -34.02 -15.52
CA LEU A 636 24.50 -32.61 -15.22
C LEU A 636 23.06 -32.21 -15.60
N ALA A 637 22.38 -31.51 -14.69
CA ALA A 637 21.13 -30.83 -14.97
C ALA A 637 21.23 -29.33 -14.70
N ILE A 638 20.63 -28.52 -15.58
CA ILE A 638 20.52 -27.07 -15.41
C ILE A 638 19.05 -26.67 -15.58
N LEU A 639 18.43 -26.19 -14.50
CA LEU A 639 17.10 -25.58 -14.52
C LEU A 639 17.23 -24.06 -14.41
N GLU A 640 16.73 -23.33 -15.41
CA GLU A 640 16.81 -21.87 -15.46
C GLU A 640 15.41 -21.25 -15.54
N ASP A 641 15.12 -20.38 -14.58
CA ASP A 641 13.89 -19.60 -14.38
C ASP A 641 12.58 -20.40 -14.45
N PHE A 642 12.66 -21.72 -14.25
CA PHE A 642 11.53 -22.63 -14.44
C PHE A 642 10.95 -22.52 -15.87
N LYS A 643 11.82 -22.17 -16.82
CA LYS A 643 11.51 -21.99 -18.25
C LYS A 643 12.33 -22.93 -19.12
N SER A 644 13.55 -23.31 -18.73
CA SER A 644 14.35 -24.32 -19.43
C SER A 644 14.98 -25.29 -18.47
N LEU A 645 14.98 -26.56 -18.86
CA LEU A 645 15.68 -27.67 -18.22
C LEU A 645 16.61 -28.29 -19.26
N VAL A 646 17.90 -28.32 -18.98
CA VAL A 646 18.92 -29.04 -19.75
C VAL A 646 19.36 -30.24 -18.93
N LEU A 647 19.34 -31.43 -19.53
CA LEU A 647 19.85 -32.67 -18.97
C LEU A 647 20.97 -33.19 -19.88
N SER A 648 22.15 -33.46 -19.32
CA SER A 648 23.30 -34.03 -20.01
C SER A 648 23.80 -35.23 -19.21
N GLY A 649 23.83 -36.42 -19.83
CA GLY A 649 24.21 -37.65 -19.13
C GLY A 649 23.24 -38.05 -18.00
N MET A 650 22.01 -37.53 -17.97
CA MET A 650 20.98 -37.87 -16.97
C MET A 650 19.72 -38.45 -17.63
N PRO A 651 18.97 -39.33 -16.95
CA PRO A 651 17.71 -39.88 -17.46
C PRO A 651 16.67 -38.79 -17.72
N GLY A 652 15.99 -38.81 -18.87
CA GLY A 652 14.93 -37.86 -19.19
C GLY A 652 15.21 -37.09 -20.48
N ARG A 653 14.53 -35.96 -20.67
CA ARG A 653 14.71 -35.10 -21.85
C ARG A 653 14.78 -33.64 -21.44
N SER A 654 15.72 -32.91 -22.03
CA SER A 654 15.78 -31.46 -21.97
C SER A 654 14.50 -30.84 -22.54
N ARG A 655 14.02 -29.77 -21.92
CA ARG A 655 12.75 -29.11 -22.28
C ARG A 655 12.86 -27.61 -22.11
N ARG A 656 12.18 -26.86 -22.98
CA ARG A 656 12.04 -25.40 -22.87
C ARG A 656 10.58 -25.01 -23.03
N LEU A 657 10.06 -24.28 -22.07
CA LEU A 657 8.71 -23.72 -22.09
C LEU A 657 8.73 -22.34 -22.76
N ARG A 658 7.59 -21.97 -23.37
CA ARG A 658 7.41 -20.62 -23.92
C ARG A 658 7.34 -19.57 -22.82
N VAL A 659 6.68 -19.91 -21.72
CA VAL A 659 6.44 -19.08 -20.53
C VAL A 659 6.95 -19.83 -19.30
N ALA A 660 7.53 -19.13 -18.34
CA ALA A 660 7.99 -19.75 -17.10
C ALA A 660 6.80 -20.30 -16.31
N ASP A 661 6.92 -21.51 -15.79
CA ASP A 661 5.90 -22.11 -14.93
C ASP A 661 6.50 -22.44 -13.57
N LYS A 662 6.10 -21.69 -12.55
CA LYS A 662 6.56 -21.90 -11.18
C LYS A 662 5.63 -22.79 -10.34
N GLY A 663 4.55 -23.34 -10.92
CA GLY A 663 3.70 -24.30 -10.21
C GLY A 663 2.64 -23.73 -9.26
N HIS A 664 2.41 -22.41 -9.21
CA HIS A 664 1.41 -21.82 -8.28
C HIS A 664 0.00 -22.40 -8.47
N ARG A 665 -0.47 -22.48 -9.72
CA ARG A 665 -1.79 -23.04 -10.04
C ARG A 665 -1.85 -24.55 -9.78
N ALA A 666 -0.77 -25.27 -10.06
CA ALA A 666 -0.69 -26.71 -9.87
C ALA A 666 -0.70 -27.08 -8.37
N LEU A 667 0.06 -26.36 -7.53
CA LEU A 667 -0.01 -26.52 -6.07
C LEU A 667 -1.41 -26.21 -5.52
N LEU A 668 -2.06 -25.15 -5.98
CA LEU A 668 -3.42 -24.84 -5.55
C LEU A 668 -4.42 -25.94 -5.94
N ARG A 669 -4.33 -26.49 -7.16
CA ARG A 669 -5.15 -27.62 -7.58
C ARG A 669 -4.88 -28.87 -6.73
N HIS A 670 -3.60 -29.21 -6.50
CA HIS A 670 -3.20 -30.33 -5.63
C HIS A 670 -3.84 -30.22 -4.24
N PHE A 671 -3.83 -29.03 -3.65
CA PHE A 671 -4.49 -28.78 -2.37
C PHE A 671 -6.00 -29.06 -2.45
N LEU A 672 -6.69 -28.59 -3.49
CA LEU A 672 -8.12 -28.84 -3.68
C LEU A 672 -8.43 -30.33 -3.91
N ASP A 673 -7.58 -31.06 -4.63
CA ASP A 673 -7.71 -32.50 -4.83
C ASP A 673 -7.48 -33.27 -3.52
N ALA A 674 -6.52 -32.85 -2.70
CA ALA A 674 -6.28 -33.44 -1.38
C ALA A 674 -7.44 -33.20 -0.41
N VAL A 675 -8.02 -31.99 -0.38
CA VAL A 675 -9.24 -31.70 0.40
C VAL A 675 -10.41 -32.58 -0.03
N ARG A 676 -10.50 -32.94 -1.32
CA ARG A 676 -11.52 -33.85 -1.86
C ARG A 676 -11.20 -35.34 -1.62
N GLY A 677 -10.09 -35.66 -0.96
CA GLY A 677 -9.65 -37.03 -0.70
C GLY A 677 -9.17 -37.79 -1.95
N ARG A 678 -8.81 -37.08 -3.04
CA ARG A 678 -8.37 -37.71 -4.30
C ARG A 678 -6.90 -38.13 -4.28
N GLU A 679 -6.08 -37.42 -3.52
CA GLU A 679 -4.65 -37.69 -3.38
C GLU A 679 -4.12 -37.20 -2.03
N PRO A 680 -3.04 -37.78 -1.49
CA PRO A 680 -2.43 -37.29 -0.27
C PRO A 680 -1.76 -35.91 -0.48
N LEU A 681 -1.75 -35.09 0.56
CA LEU A 681 -1.08 -33.80 0.53
C LEU A 681 0.44 -33.97 0.44
N GLN A 682 1.08 -33.36 -0.57
CA GLN A 682 2.53 -33.50 -0.81
C GLN A 682 3.39 -32.38 -0.18
N VAL A 683 2.77 -31.27 0.20
CA VAL A 683 3.44 -30.15 0.89
C VAL A 683 2.59 -29.78 2.09
N SER A 684 3.15 -29.93 3.28
CA SER A 684 2.45 -29.84 4.56
C SER A 684 3.08 -28.82 5.51
N ALA A 685 2.44 -28.58 6.66
CA ALA A 685 3.02 -27.79 7.74
C ALA A 685 4.40 -28.30 8.19
N ARG A 686 4.66 -29.61 8.08
CA ARG A 686 5.96 -30.20 8.39
C ARG A 686 7.07 -29.72 7.46
N ASP A 687 6.76 -29.54 6.17
CA ASP A 687 7.71 -28.92 5.22
C ASP A 687 7.98 -27.46 5.58
N GLY A 688 6.95 -26.74 6.04
CA GLY A 688 7.09 -25.37 6.57
C GLY A 688 8.02 -25.30 7.78
N LEU A 689 7.83 -26.19 8.74
CA LEU A 689 8.70 -26.31 9.93
C LEU A 689 10.14 -26.66 9.54
N ARG A 690 10.36 -27.62 8.64
CA ARG A 690 11.69 -27.97 8.15
C ARG A 690 12.41 -26.77 7.53
N ALA A 691 11.72 -26.00 6.68
CA ALA A 691 12.28 -24.79 6.10
C ALA A 691 12.62 -23.72 7.15
N ALA A 692 11.78 -23.56 8.18
CA ALA A 692 12.03 -22.64 9.29
C ALA A 692 13.23 -23.07 10.16
N LEU A 693 13.40 -24.37 10.41
CA LEU A 693 14.56 -24.90 11.13
C LEU A 693 15.87 -24.68 10.37
N CYS A 694 15.86 -24.87 9.05
CA CYS A 694 17.01 -24.52 8.20
C CYS A 694 17.31 -23.01 8.22
N ALA A 695 16.28 -22.16 8.16
CA ALA A 695 16.46 -20.71 8.24
C ALA A 695 17.03 -20.28 9.60
N ALA A 696 16.54 -20.86 10.70
CA ALA A 696 17.07 -20.61 12.04
C ALA A 696 18.53 -21.06 12.19
N ALA A 697 18.88 -22.24 11.67
CA ALA A 697 20.27 -22.72 11.63
C ALA A 697 21.17 -21.79 10.81
N ALA A 698 20.71 -21.32 9.65
CA ALA A 698 21.44 -20.34 8.85
C ALA A 698 21.65 -18.99 9.58
N GLN A 699 20.63 -18.50 10.31
CA GLN A 699 20.77 -17.29 11.12
C GLN A 699 21.79 -17.47 12.25
N ARG A 700 21.78 -18.61 12.94
CA ARG A 700 22.82 -18.94 13.93
C ARG A 700 24.20 -19.01 13.30
N ALA A 701 24.33 -19.62 12.12
CA ALA A 701 25.59 -19.77 11.40
C ALA A 701 26.17 -18.41 10.97
N LEU A 702 25.31 -17.47 10.57
CA LEU A 702 25.73 -16.09 10.29
C LEU A 702 26.27 -15.37 11.53
N ALA A 703 25.67 -15.62 12.70
CA ALA A 703 26.10 -15.02 13.96
C ALA A 703 27.38 -15.67 14.52
N SER A 704 27.46 -17.00 14.51
CA SER A 704 28.57 -17.78 15.07
C SER A 704 29.76 -17.88 14.11
N ARG A 705 29.54 -17.68 12.81
CA ARG A 705 30.49 -17.97 11.71
C ARG A 705 30.95 -19.43 11.68
N ALA A 706 30.12 -20.34 12.18
CA ALA A 706 30.36 -21.78 12.21
C ALA A 706 29.23 -22.54 11.50
N THR A 707 29.47 -23.82 11.21
CA THR A 707 28.42 -24.73 10.74
C THR A 707 27.50 -25.10 11.89
N GLU A 708 26.19 -24.99 11.68
CA GLU A 708 25.17 -25.24 12.69
C GLU A 708 24.34 -26.48 12.34
N SER A 709 23.99 -27.29 13.33
CA SER A 709 23.08 -28.43 13.13
C SER A 709 21.65 -27.97 12.88
N VAL A 710 20.93 -28.72 12.03
CA VAL A 710 19.49 -28.58 11.81
C VAL A 710 18.76 -29.56 12.73
N GLU A 711 17.78 -29.07 13.48
CA GLU A 711 16.92 -29.93 14.30
C GLU A 711 16.01 -30.79 13.41
N ALA A 712 15.59 -31.96 13.91
CA ALA A 712 14.57 -32.76 13.23
C ALA A 712 13.20 -32.04 13.28
N ALA A 713 12.49 -32.09 12.14
CA ALA A 713 11.19 -31.42 11.95
C ALA A 713 10.02 -32.22 12.52
#